data_AF-A0A8J6ZKE1-F1
#
_entry.id   AF-A0A8J6ZKE1-F1
#
_cell.length_a   1.000
_cell.length_b   1.000
_cell.length_c   1.000
_cell.angle_alpha   90.00
_cell.angle_beta   90.00
_cell.angle_gamma   90.00
#
_symmetry.space_group_name_H-M   'P 1'
#
loop_
_entity.id
_entity.type
_entity.pdbx_description
1 polymer ?
#
loop_
_entity_poly.entity_id
_entity_poly.type
_entity_poly.pdbx_seq_one_letter_code
_entity_poly.pdbx_strand_id
1 'polypeptide(L)'
;MIKRNRLLNRPPKSLEERYFSEIRPQLYENHAHHHQYGVRKGTTLAEHLDSACQFILTVSQMAEVPEDKRTLLLAATAVHDLNKLDPQERKVKTLARNKDFLREQLEKACVLSFVVTEDDFELVRKLIERHSGHNVSDGARFLPEDPNIERWAAMLTAADLFDLGIPDEKRFRKLETELTVAFDRSCKLFRVRLSEDKGYITALLLGACEEVLQKYGLHSLAIFPDGELFEGEALPNVDLTKEIAAVWQSKIDQVFGNNIERLVRPTKDGIKVTQQAIQQNIEEVLVNIEALLEKKKASYKSDKIAKDVTKWGDAAGAEALEKAAELGLIPVSNSEEFAISEGLKAAYLSYREAGLSPKEVWDKIGVHTGISEQQRIAIESFNGQYGRPLFAAKAAVKGIEGIKEALKESFKLRKETTQTSEEIEVSEEIVAAVNRMVNLPFAIRLNGVNDLNAYVEANPRQRCSLGSTSSDIDELISDNMPPGTKVQAFSNRLPGGISAEPKRQADSIAALAYQLMAVGANFPAVKNQDPLYLHLALPKGSAPELLRIWRELLQQLAATNADGGTVTVDELQLYRDNQLEFKANKVVGAALPKRPEFVHTTVIIPLVWGDVNASLALLKSLRLGLEISLSLDIGFPFTISSNLEVELFDDVYGRVEGIPAALQSLLGSGQYQQRQDAEKILERLRCIGKLATSVASIQKADDCLYDLARASVRPIELYYVLLRWTLREQDEPNLSVIWSRICEPLNTLMESFMADENSLLTKYLKEAAQIAAEANLKGSSFKRTAQTEPFTAFIASIRTQKPYFDLELMFAALVQQYYIRLDRINREYRVGATKLEQVKRYYDVLRKLYEEIYSARPEKLLSDQKTLEAAYLFFLEEARKQLKSQSQDNSVEITTTV
;
A
#
# COMPACT_ATOMS: atom_id res chain seq x y z
N MET A 1 -14.73 -5.14 21.26
CA MET A 1 -13.27 -4.93 21.19
C MET A 1 -12.77 -5.63 19.92
N ILE A 2 -12.29 -4.87 18.95
CA ILE A 2 -11.82 -5.42 17.68
C ILE A 2 -10.45 -6.07 17.93
N LYS A 3 -10.34 -7.40 17.84
CA LYS A 3 -9.01 -8.05 17.82
C LYS A 3 -8.24 -7.49 16.62
N ARG A 4 -7.15 -6.78 16.88
CA ARG A 4 -6.28 -6.20 15.84
C ARG A 4 -5.15 -7.17 15.55
N ASN A 5 -4.79 -7.27 14.27
CA ASN A 5 -3.70 -8.14 13.84
C ASN A 5 -2.36 -7.57 14.34
N ARG A 6 -1.48 -8.50 14.73
CA ARG A 6 -0.06 -8.23 15.00
C ARG A 6 0.73 -8.81 13.84
N LEU A 7 1.64 -8.03 13.29
CA LEU A 7 2.60 -8.42 12.27
C LEU A 7 3.79 -9.16 12.91
N LEU A 8 4.21 -8.73 14.09
CA LEU A 8 5.26 -9.34 14.90
C LEU A 8 4.68 -10.51 15.71
N ASN A 9 4.61 -11.68 15.09
CA ASN A 9 4.14 -12.93 15.72
C ASN A 9 5.31 -13.81 16.19
N ARG A 10 6.32 -13.21 16.84
CA ARG A 10 7.48 -13.91 17.40
C ARG A 10 7.81 -13.40 18.81
N PRO A 11 8.39 -14.23 19.69
CA PRO A 11 8.85 -13.76 20.99
C PRO A 11 9.94 -12.68 20.82
N PRO A 12 9.89 -11.59 21.59
CA PRO A 12 10.86 -10.49 21.46
C PRO A 12 12.25 -10.93 21.96
N LYS A 13 13.29 -10.47 21.27
CA LYS A 13 14.70 -10.76 21.61
C LYS A 13 15.42 -9.60 22.31
N SER A 14 14.91 -8.38 22.17
CA SER A 14 15.47 -7.17 22.78
C SER A 14 14.38 -6.38 23.51
N LEU A 15 14.79 -5.37 24.28
CA LEU A 15 13.87 -4.45 24.95
C LEU A 15 13.01 -3.69 23.94
N GLU A 16 13.57 -3.29 22.81
CA GLU A 16 12.88 -2.58 21.73
C GLU A 16 11.84 -3.49 21.05
N GLU A 17 12.22 -4.75 20.73
CA GLU A 17 11.24 -5.71 20.20
C GLU A 17 10.10 -5.95 21.21
N ARG A 18 10.43 -6.05 22.50
CA ARG A 18 9.42 -6.22 23.56
C ARG A 18 8.51 -5.00 23.66
N TYR A 19 9.05 -3.80 23.53
CA TYR A 19 8.27 -2.58 23.48
C TYR A 19 7.24 -2.59 22.36
N PHE A 20 7.65 -2.89 21.12
CA PHE A 20 6.75 -2.91 19.97
C PHE A 20 5.75 -4.08 20.02
N SER A 21 6.13 -5.26 20.54
CA SER A 21 5.25 -6.43 20.56
C SER A 21 4.27 -6.47 21.74
N GLU A 22 4.63 -5.91 22.89
CA GLU A 22 3.87 -6.05 24.15
C GLU A 22 3.35 -4.71 24.70
N ILE A 23 4.19 -3.68 24.79
CA ILE A 23 3.89 -2.43 25.51
C ILE A 23 3.12 -1.46 24.63
N ARG A 24 3.66 -1.15 23.45
CA ARG A 24 3.05 -0.20 22.51
C ARG A 24 1.60 -0.55 22.15
N PRO A 25 1.24 -1.83 21.90
CA PRO A 25 -0.16 -2.18 21.67
C PRO A 25 -1.09 -1.80 22.81
N GLN A 26 -0.65 -1.94 24.07
CA GLN A 26 -1.45 -1.56 25.24
C GLN A 26 -1.62 -0.05 25.36
N LEU A 27 -0.60 0.74 25.01
CA LEU A 27 -0.71 2.19 24.98
C LEU A 27 -1.81 2.65 23.99
N TYR A 28 -1.85 2.08 22.79
CA TYR A 28 -2.89 2.39 21.81
C TYR A 28 -4.26 1.85 22.23
N GLU A 29 -4.34 0.64 22.77
CA GLU A 29 -5.60 0.05 23.24
C GLU A 29 -6.25 0.90 24.35
N ASN A 30 -5.44 1.42 25.27
CA ASN A 30 -5.91 2.23 26.39
C ASN A 30 -6.13 3.71 26.04
N HIS A 31 -5.37 4.28 25.10
CA HIS A 31 -5.24 5.74 24.98
C HIS A 31 -5.38 6.32 23.55
N ALA A 32 -5.69 5.50 22.53
CA ALA A 32 -5.88 6.00 21.16
C ALA A 32 -7.09 6.95 20.96
N HIS A 33 -7.99 7.02 21.94
CA HIS A 33 -9.16 7.91 21.90
C HIS A 33 -9.02 9.12 22.84
N HIS A 34 -7.88 9.26 23.51
CA HIS A 34 -7.60 10.37 24.43
C HIS A 34 -6.92 11.52 23.67
N HIS A 35 -7.72 12.40 23.06
CA HIS A 35 -7.19 13.52 22.27
C HIS A 35 -6.45 14.55 23.14
N GLN A 36 -5.31 15.03 22.64
CA GLN A 36 -4.51 16.07 23.28
C GLN A 36 -4.98 17.48 22.87
N TYR A 37 -4.70 18.46 23.73
CA TYR A 37 -5.05 19.88 23.55
C TYR A 37 -3.80 20.78 23.59
N GLY A 38 -3.97 22.06 23.26
CA GLY A 38 -2.88 23.05 23.34
C GLY A 38 -1.78 22.81 22.30
N VAL A 39 -0.52 22.79 22.74
CA VAL A 39 0.67 22.62 21.87
C VAL A 39 0.82 21.22 21.27
N ARG A 40 0.02 20.24 21.74
CA ARG A 40 -0.07 18.88 21.17
C ARG A 40 -1.42 18.63 20.48
N LYS A 41 -2.16 19.69 20.11
CA LYS A 41 -3.44 19.54 19.41
C LYS A 41 -3.24 18.79 18.09
N GLY A 42 -4.04 17.75 17.88
CA GLY A 42 -3.98 16.91 16.67
C GLY A 42 -3.40 15.52 16.90
N THR A 43 -2.80 15.26 18.08
CA THR A 43 -2.33 13.93 18.47
C THR A 43 -3.15 13.34 19.61
N THR A 44 -3.03 12.04 19.81
CA THR A 44 -3.61 11.29 20.93
C THR A 44 -2.58 11.07 22.04
N LEU A 45 -3.04 10.76 23.26
CA LEU A 45 -2.14 10.42 24.35
C LEU A 45 -1.29 9.17 23.99
N ALA A 46 -1.86 8.20 23.27
CA ALA A 46 -1.12 7.03 22.80
C ALA A 46 0.04 7.42 21.87
N GLU A 47 -0.20 8.32 20.91
CA GLU A 47 0.83 8.78 19.96
C GLU A 47 1.95 9.54 20.68
N HIS A 48 1.60 10.35 21.67
CA HIS A 48 2.57 11.05 22.52
C HIS A 48 3.45 10.07 23.32
N LEU A 49 2.82 9.14 24.05
CA LEU A 49 3.54 8.13 24.83
C LEU A 49 4.39 7.21 23.93
N ASP A 50 3.88 6.88 22.74
CA ASP A 50 4.60 6.11 21.71
C ASP A 50 5.87 6.85 21.27
N SER A 51 5.73 8.11 20.87
CA SER A 51 6.87 8.95 20.48
C SER A 51 7.90 9.08 21.60
N ALA A 52 7.47 9.32 22.84
CA ALA A 52 8.37 9.46 23.98
C ALA A 52 9.10 8.14 24.30
N CYS A 53 8.40 7.01 24.26
CA CYS A 53 8.98 5.68 24.52
C CYS A 53 10.00 5.26 23.44
N GLN A 54 9.71 5.54 22.16
CA GLN A 54 10.67 5.29 21.08
C GLN A 54 11.92 6.17 21.22
N PHE A 55 11.74 7.45 21.57
CA PHE A 55 12.84 8.37 21.76
C PHE A 55 13.74 7.98 22.95
N ILE A 56 13.15 7.62 24.11
CA ILE A 56 13.93 7.21 25.29
C ILE A 56 14.71 5.92 25.03
N LEU A 57 14.16 4.97 24.26
CA LEU A 57 14.86 3.74 23.88
C LEU A 57 16.12 4.04 23.07
N THR A 58 16.00 4.96 22.11
CA THR A 58 17.11 5.40 21.26
C THR A 58 18.17 6.16 22.06
N VAL A 59 17.77 7.18 22.81
CA VAL A 59 18.69 8.01 23.60
C VAL A 59 19.40 7.20 24.68
N SER A 60 18.69 6.33 25.40
CA SER A 60 19.31 5.51 26.45
C SER A 60 20.31 4.51 25.90
N GLN A 61 20.11 4.00 24.67
CA GLN A 61 21.09 3.15 23.98
C GLN A 61 22.32 3.96 23.57
N MET A 62 22.14 5.13 22.96
CA MET A 62 23.23 6.02 22.55
C MET A 62 24.05 6.53 23.75
N ALA A 63 23.40 6.72 24.91
CA ALA A 63 24.04 7.13 26.16
C ALA A 63 24.69 5.96 26.93
N GLU A 64 24.69 4.75 26.37
CA GLU A 64 25.24 3.53 26.97
C GLU A 64 24.68 3.24 28.38
N VAL A 65 23.39 3.49 28.59
CA VAL A 65 22.73 3.24 29.88
C VAL A 65 22.67 1.72 30.13
N PRO A 66 22.98 1.23 31.35
CA PRO A 66 22.83 -0.18 31.69
C PRO A 66 21.41 -0.70 31.48
N GLU A 67 21.29 -1.94 30.96
CA GLU A 67 20.00 -2.51 30.54
C GLU A 67 18.96 -2.59 31.68
N ASP A 68 19.41 -2.87 32.90
CA ASP A 68 18.54 -2.86 34.10
C ASP A 68 17.92 -1.48 34.31
N LYS A 69 18.65 -0.39 34.02
CA LYS A 69 18.15 0.99 34.13
C LYS A 69 17.33 1.42 32.92
N ARG A 70 17.66 0.94 31.71
CA ARG A 70 16.87 1.21 30.49
C ARG A 70 15.43 0.75 30.61
N THR A 71 15.20 -0.42 31.21
CA THR A 71 13.83 -0.93 31.46
C THR A 71 13.04 -0.04 32.42
N LEU A 72 13.68 0.54 33.44
CA LEU A 72 13.06 1.46 34.39
C LEU A 72 12.79 2.84 33.77
N LEU A 73 13.69 3.34 32.93
CA LEU A 73 13.46 4.54 32.12
C LEU A 73 12.23 4.37 31.23
N LEU A 74 12.15 3.26 30.50
CA LEU A 74 10.98 2.95 29.67
C LEU A 74 9.69 2.87 30.50
N ALA A 75 9.73 2.20 31.65
CA ALA A 75 8.59 2.09 32.56
C ALA A 75 8.10 3.47 33.03
N ALA A 76 9.03 4.36 33.43
CA ALA A 76 8.71 5.73 33.81
C ALA A 76 8.11 6.52 32.63
N THR A 77 8.69 6.43 31.43
CA THR A 77 8.22 7.14 30.24
C THR A 77 6.82 6.70 29.83
N ALA A 78 6.51 5.40 29.90
CA ALA A 78 5.21 4.86 29.50
C ALA A 78 4.02 5.41 30.31
N VAL A 79 4.27 5.93 31.52
CA VAL A 79 3.23 6.44 32.43
C VAL A 79 3.52 7.85 32.99
N HIS A 80 4.51 8.57 32.45
CA HIS A 80 5.01 9.82 33.05
C HIS A 80 3.93 10.90 33.24
N ASP A 81 2.97 10.95 32.31
CA ASP A 81 1.84 11.88 32.28
C ASP A 81 0.65 11.39 33.16
N LEU A 82 0.92 10.99 34.41
CA LEU A 82 -0.07 10.37 35.31
C LEU A 82 -1.36 11.16 35.47
N ASN A 83 -1.30 12.50 35.41
CA ASN A 83 -2.48 13.36 35.53
C ASN A 83 -3.48 13.16 34.38
N LYS A 84 -3.01 12.72 33.20
CA LYS A 84 -3.86 12.39 32.05
C LYS A 84 -4.45 10.98 32.13
N LEU A 85 -3.91 10.14 33.03
CA LEU A 85 -4.38 8.79 33.31
C LEU A 85 -5.37 8.74 34.48
N ASP A 86 -5.49 9.83 35.23
CA ASP A 86 -6.38 9.96 36.39
C ASP A 86 -7.69 10.65 36.00
N PRO A 87 -8.87 10.02 36.18
CA PRO A 87 -10.15 10.64 35.90
C PRO A 87 -10.44 11.92 36.71
N GLN A 88 -9.74 12.11 37.84
CA GLN A 88 -9.85 13.28 38.71
C GLN A 88 -8.81 14.36 38.39
N GLU A 89 -7.96 14.15 37.38
CA GLU A 89 -6.90 15.07 36.93
C GLU A 89 -6.01 15.59 38.08
N ARG A 90 -5.73 14.74 39.08
CA ARG A 90 -4.86 15.11 40.19
C ARG A 90 -3.44 15.39 39.69
N LYS A 91 -2.69 16.19 40.47
CA LYS A 91 -1.31 16.56 40.13
C LYS A 91 -0.42 15.32 40.04
N VAL A 92 0.45 15.27 39.03
CA VAL A 92 1.42 14.17 38.79
C VAL A 92 2.19 13.79 40.06
N LYS A 93 2.72 14.78 40.80
CA LYS A 93 3.48 14.55 42.04
C LYS A 93 2.67 13.80 43.11
N THR A 94 1.39 14.10 43.25
CA THR A 94 0.49 13.41 44.20
C THR A 94 0.21 11.99 43.74
N LEU A 95 0.01 11.80 42.44
CA LEU A 95 -0.27 10.49 41.84
C LEU A 95 0.95 9.56 41.89
N ALA A 96 2.15 10.07 41.59
CA ALA A 96 3.39 9.31 41.65
C ALA A 96 3.65 8.77 43.07
N ARG A 97 3.34 9.56 44.11
CA ARG A 97 3.47 9.14 45.53
C ARG A 97 2.37 8.19 46.00
N ASN A 98 1.31 8.00 45.22
CA ASN A 98 0.28 7.00 45.51
C ASN A 98 0.72 5.65 44.94
N LYS A 99 1.28 4.80 45.82
CA LYS A 99 1.87 3.51 45.45
C LYS A 99 0.88 2.60 44.71
N ASP A 100 -0.36 2.52 45.17
CA ASP A 100 -1.38 1.65 44.56
C ASP A 100 -1.76 2.15 43.15
N PHE A 101 -1.95 3.46 43.00
CA PHE A 101 -2.28 4.06 41.71
C PHE A 101 -1.13 3.89 40.70
N LEU A 102 0.11 4.21 41.09
CA LEU A 102 1.27 4.07 40.20
C LEU A 102 1.47 2.60 39.79
N ARG A 103 1.33 1.65 40.72
CA ARG A 103 1.40 0.22 40.41
C ARG A 103 0.35 -0.21 39.39
N GLU A 104 -0.90 0.24 39.55
CA GLU A 104 -1.99 -0.03 38.62
C GLU A 104 -1.68 0.52 37.21
N GLN A 105 -1.14 1.74 37.10
CA GLN A 105 -0.79 2.30 35.78
C GLN A 105 0.38 1.54 35.12
N LEU A 106 1.40 1.16 35.89
CA LEU A 106 2.51 0.34 35.38
C LEU A 106 2.03 -1.04 34.90
N GLU A 107 1.04 -1.63 35.57
CA GLU A 107 0.42 -2.89 35.16
C GLU A 107 -0.37 -2.73 33.86
N LYS A 108 -1.22 -1.70 33.77
CA LYS A 108 -2.00 -1.39 32.55
C LYS A 108 -1.11 -1.12 31.33
N ALA A 109 0.05 -0.51 31.54
CA ALA A 109 1.04 -0.28 30.49
C ALA A 109 1.94 -1.50 30.20
N CYS A 110 1.75 -2.64 30.88
CA CYS A 110 2.55 -3.86 30.73
C CYS A 110 4.04 -3.69 31.09
N VAL A 111 4.37 -2.72 31.94
CA VAL A 111 5.76 -2.40 32.35
C VAL A 111 6.06 -2.73 33.82
N LEU A 112 5.06 -3.13 34.60
CA LEU A 112 5.24 -3.49 36.02
C LEU A 112 6.31 -4.57 36.22
N SER A 113 6.44 -5.52 35.28
CA SER A 113 7.46 -6.57 35.35
C SER A 113 8.91 -6.08 35.34
N PHE A 114 9.15 -4.84 34.92
CA PHE A 114 10.47 -4.20 34.97
C PHE A 114 10.82 -3.68 36.37
N VAL A 115 9.80 -3.42 37.20
CA VAL A 115 9.95 -2.83 38.52
C VAL A 115 9.89 -3.94 39.57
N VAL A 116 11.04 -4.54 39.85
CA VAL A 116 11.13 -5.76 40.68
C VAL A 116 11.32 -5.43 42.16
N THR A 117 12.15 -4.42 42.46
CA THR A 117 12.50 -4.03 43.83
C THR A 117 11.82 -2.74 44.25
N GLU A 118 11.82 -2.45 45.56
CA GLU A 118 11.33 -1.15 46.07
C GLU A 118 12.23 0.01 45.62
N ASP A 119 13.54 -0.22 45.43
CA ASP A 119 14.46 0.79 44.92
C ASP A 119 14.15 1.13 43.46
N ASP A 120 13.79 0.14 42.64
CA ASP A 120 13.32 0.35 41.26
C ASP A 120 12.03 1.19 41.24
N PHE A 121 11.10 0.87 42.15
CA PHE A 121 9.84 1.60 42.26
C PHE A 121 10.06 3.06 42.66
N GLU A 122 10.93 3.30 43.64
CA GLU A 122 11.31 4.65 44.06
C GLU A 122 12.02 5.42 42.95
N LEU A 123 12.85 4.75 42.16
CA LEU A 123 13.50 5.36 41.02
C LEU A 123 12.48 5.80 39.95
N VAL A 124 11.59 4.91 39.52
CA VAL A 124 10.53 5.21 38.55
C VAL A 124 9.67 6.37 39.05
N ARG A 125 9.27 6.33 40.32
CA ARG A 125 8.53 7.43 40.96
C ARG A 125 9.26 8.77 40.87
N LYS A 126 10.55 8.80 41.23
CA LYS A 126 11.38 10.02 41.19
C LYS A 126 11.54 10.56 39.77
N LEU A 127 11.72 9.68 38.77
CA LEU A 127 11.80 10.08 37.36
C LEU A 127 10.49 10.73 36.89
N ILE A 128 9.35 10.12 37.19
CA ILE A 128 8.03 10.67 36.86
C ILE A 128 7.82 12.04 37.52
N GLU A 129 8.24 12.23 38.76
CA GLU A 129 8.14 13.55 39.40
C GLU A 129 8.96 14.62 38.66
N ARG A 130 10.12 14.25 38.11
CA ARG A 130 11.11 15.16 37.52
C ARG A 130 10.89 15.47 36.03
N HIS A 131 10.00 14.75 35.34
CA HIS A 131 9.84 14.85 33.88
C HIS A 131 9.55 16.26 33.34
N SER A 132 8.96 17.14 34.15
CA SER A 132 8.59 18.50 33.75
C SER A 132 9.66 19.56 34.05
N GLY A 133 10.84 19.17 34.53
CA GLY A 133 11.98 20.05 34.85
C GLY A 133 11.78 21.01 36.04
N HIS A 134 10.56 21.20 36.53
CA HIS A 134 10.22 22.19 37.57
C HIS A 134 10.10 21.62 39.00
N ASN A 135 10.16 20.30 39.16
CA ASN A 135 9.71 19.61 40.38
C ASN A 135 10.82 19.15 41.34
N VAL A 136 12.05 19.65 41.20
CA VAL A 136 13.21 19.26 42.05
C VAL A 136 13.19 19.95 43.45
N SER A 137 12.23 20.81 43.74
CA SER A 137 12.26 21.76 44.88
C SER A 137 11.75 21.24 46.24
N ASP A 138 11.69 19.94 46.48
CA ASP A 138 11.21 19.36 47.75
C ASP A 138 12.34 18.78 48.63
N GLY A 139 12.07 18.58 49.93
CA GLY A 139 13.02 18.04 50.91
C GLY A 139 13.52 16.61 50.61
N ALA A 140 12.88 15.91 49.65
CA ALA A 140 13.33 14.61 49.16
C ALA A 140 14.68 14.65 48.44
N ARG A 141 15.16 15.83 47.99
CA ARG A 141 16.49 16.01 47.38
C ARG A 141 17.64 15.73 48.36
N PHE A 142 17.37 15.75 49.67
CA PHE A 142 18.37 15.48 50.71
C PHE A 142 18.50 13.99 51.07
N LEU A 143 17.69 13.11 50.46
CA LEU A 143 17.83 11.66 50.60
C LEU A 143 18.88 11.13 49.61
N PRO A 144 19.56 10.00 49.92
CA PRO A 144 20.43 9.34 48.96
C PRO A 144 19.70 9.08 47.63
N GLU A 145 20.35 9.40 46.52
CA GLU A 145 19.82 9.20 45.18
C GLU A 145 20.82 8.45 44.31
N ASP A 146 20.33 7.89 43.22
CA ASP A 146 21.21 7.40 42.16
C ASP A 146 22.08 8.56 41.66
N PRO A 147 23.42 8.41 41.60
CA PRO A 147 24.31 9.48 41.13
C PRO A 147 24.01 9.94 39.70
N ASN A 148 23.34 9.13 38.89
CA ASN A 148 22.98 9.46 37.50
C ASN A 148 21.53 9.96 37.35
N ILE A 149 20.80 10.18 38.45
CA ILE A 149 19.37 10.57 38.40
C ILE A 149 19.12 11.83 37.56
N GLU A 150 20.06 12.78 37.55
CA GLU A 150 19.95 13.99 36.73
C GLU A 150 20.06 13.68 35.24
N ARG A 151 21.00 12.81 34.84
CA ARG A 151 21.16 12.34 33.46
C ARG A 151 19.90 11.60 32.99
N TRP A 152 19.36 10.72 33.83
CA TRP A 152 18.17 9.93 33.53
C TRP A 152 16.91 10.79 33.43
N ALA A 153 16.75 11.77 34.33
CA ALA A 153 15.65 12.73 34.25
C ALA A 153 15.75 13.62 33.01
N ALA A 154 16.96 14.02 32.59
CA ALA A 154 17.18 14.78 31.36
C ALA A 154 16.75 13.99 30.11
N MET A 155 17.05 12.69 30.05
CA MET A 155 16.57 11.83 28.95
C MET A 155 15.04 11.78 28.88
N LEU A 156 14.39 11.61 30.02
CA LEU A 156 12.93 11.55 30.12
C LEU A 156 12.28 12.90 29.76
N THR A 157 12.89 14.01 30.19
CA THR A 157 12.46 15.37 29.84
C THR A 157 12.65 15.62 28.34
N ALA A 158 13.77 15.20 27.76
CA ALA A 158 13.99 15.28 26.32
C ALA A 158 12.93 14.48 25.54
N ALA A 159 12.57 13.29 26.01
CA ALA A 159 11.51 12.47 25.41
C ALA A 159 10.13 13.13 25.45
N ASP A 160 9.74 13.77 26.56
CA ASP A 160 8.50 14.53 26.64
C ASP A 160 8.53 15.77 25.72
N LEU A 161 9.67 16.44 25.60
CA LEU A 161 9.82 17.62 24.74
C LEU A 161 9.87 17.30 23.24
N PHE A 162 10.15 16.04 22.88
CA PHE A 162 10.47 15.64 21.50
C PHE A 162 9.29 15.81 20.53
N ASP A 163 8.06 15.54 20.95
CA ASP A 163 6.87 15.61 20.09
C ASP A 163 6.11 16.94 20.16
N LEU A 164 6.68 17.96 20.82
CA LEU A 164 6.04 19.26 20.98
C LEU A 164 5.71 19.91 19.63
N GLY A 165 4.46 20.34 19.45
CA GLY A 165 3.98 21.06 18.25
C GLY A 165 4.42 22.53 18.19
N ILE A 166 5.71 22.79 18.46
CA ILE A 166 6.35 24.10 18.30
C ILE A 166 7.39 24.05 17.15
N PRO A 167 7.80 25.19 16.57
CA PRO A 167 8.77 25.19 15.48
C PRO A 167 10.08 24.47 15.83
N ASP A 168 10.61 23.70 14.88
CA ASP A 168 11.83 22.90 15.02
C ASP A 168 12.99 23.66 15.66
N GLU A 169 13.27 24.89 15.23
CA GLU A 169 14.39 25.67 15.77
C GLU A 169 14.27 25.87 17.30
N LYS A 170 13.04 26.09 17.80
CA LYS A 170 12.79 26.25 19.24
C LYS A 170 12.82 24.91 19.96
N ARG A 171 12.28 23.86 19.32
CA ARG A 171 12.24 22.50 19.88
C ARG A 171 13.64 21.92 20.00
N PHE A 172 14.45 21.98 18.95
CA PHE A 172 15.80 21.45 18.90
C PHE A 172 16.73 22.10 19.92
N ARG A 173 16.63 23.41 20.15
CA ARG A 173 17.42 24.07 21.21
C ARG A 173 17.10 23.52 22.61
N LYS A 174 15.84 23.23 22.90
CA LYS A 174 15.43 22.59 24.16
C LYS A 174 15.96 21.16 24.25
N LEU A 175 15.81 20.39 23.17
CA LEU A 175 16.31 19.02 23.10
C LEU A 175 17.84 18.96 23.27
N GLU A 176 18.60 19.81 22.57
CA GLU A 176 20.07 19.89 22.72
C GLU A 176 20.49 20.16 24.18
N THR A 177 19.74 20.99 24.91
CA THR A 177 20.04 21.31 26.31
C THR A 177 19.92 20.06 27.19
N GLU A 178 18.81 19.34 27.07
CA GLU A 178 18.57 18.13 27.86
C GLU A 178 19.46 16.96 27.42
N LEU A 179 19.67 16.79 26.11
CA LEU A 179 20.53 15.74 25.56
C LEU A 179 22.01 15.95 25.92
N THR A 180 22.46 17.21 26.05
CA THR A 180 23.82 17.50 26.54
C THR A 180 24.02 16.95 27.96
N VAL A 181 23.01 17.09 28.83
CA VAL A 181 23.03 16.54 30.19
C VAL A 181 22.91 15.01 30.16
N ALA A 182 22.03 14.46 29.32
CA ALA A 182 21.84 13.01 29.19
C ALA A 182 23.12 12.28 28.76
N PHE A 183 23.77 12.77 27.70
CA PHE A 183 24.98 12.18 27.13
C PHE A 183 26.27 12.54 27.87
N ASP A 184 26.23 13.54 28.76
CA ASP A 184 27.42 14.07 29.44
C ASP A 184 28.49 14.58 28.44
N ARG A 185 28.03 15.11 27.30
CA ARG A 185 28.85 15.72 26.23
C ARG A 185 28.03 16.73 25.44
N SER A 186 28.70 17.59 24.68
CA SER A 186 28.02 18.50 23.74
C SER A 186 27.13 17.71 22.78
N CYS A 187 25.91 18.18 22.57
CA CYS A 187 24.94 17.61 21.65
C CYS A 187 24.48 18.67 20.65
N LYS A 188 24.57 18.35 19.36
CA LYS A 188 24.05 19.15 18.25
C LYS A 188 23.14 18.33 17.37
N LEU A 189 22.01 18.92 17.01
CA LEU A 189 21.00 18.27 16.19
C LEU A 189 21.07 18.73 14.73
N PHE A 190 21.01 17.78 13.81
CA PHE A 190 21.06 18.03 12.37
C PHE A 190 19.90 17.31 11.68
N ARG A 191 18.99 18.05 11.05
CA ARG A 191 17.82 17.47 10.35
C ARG A 191 18.02 17.50 8.84
N VAL A 192 18.06 16.30 8.25
CA VAL A 192 17.94 16.07 6.82
C VAL A 192 16.46 15.99 6.46
N ARG A 193 16.03 16.73 5.45
CA ARG A 193 14.67 16.78 4.92
C ARG A 193 14.67 16.58 3.42
N LEU A 194 13.66 15.87 2.96
CA LEU A 194 13.36 15.62 1.57
C LEU A 194 12.39 16.68 1.04
N SER A 195 12.60 17.10 -0.20
CA SER A 195 11.63 17.92 -0.94
C SER A 195 10.63 17.07 -1.73
N GLU A 196 11.00 15.84 -2.09
CA GLU A 196 10.17 14.90 -2.85
C GLU A 196 10.54 13.43 -2.52
N ASP A 197 9.57 12.53 -2.61
CA ASP A 197 9.77 11.08 -2.49
C ASP A 197 9.43 10.37 -3.80
N LYS A 198 10.45 9.72 -4.37
CA LYS A 198 10.39 8.95 -5.62
C LYS A 198 10.60 7.45 -5.37
N GLY A 199 10.42 7.00 -4.13
CA GLY A 199 10.48 5.59 -3.73
C GLY A 199 11.90 5.08 -3.52
N TYR A 200 12.26 3.98 -4.18
CA TYR A 200 13.52 3.28 -3.92
C TYR A 200 14.75 4.15 -4.13
N ILE A 201 14.72 5.08 -5.10
CA ILE A 201 15.84 5.99 -5.32
C ILE A 201 16.04 6.96 -4.14
N THR A 202 14.94 7.42 -3.53
CA THR A 202 14.94 8.29 -2.34
C THR A 202 15.41 7.52 -1.10
N ALA A 203 15.00 6.25 -0.95
CA ALA A 203 15.50 5.39 0.11
C ALA A 203 17.03 5.18 0.03
N LEU A 204 17.57 4.99 -1.18
CA LEU A 204 19.01 4.91 -1.40
C LEU A 204 19.72 6.24 -1.10
N LEU A 205 19.08 7.38 -1.38
CA LEU A 205 19.61 8.72 -1.10
C LEU A 205 19.73 8.95 0.41
N LEU A 206 18.66 8.66 1.17
CA LEU A 206 18.69 8.76 2.62
C LEU A 206 19.74 7.83 3.23
N GLY A 207 19.87 6.61 2.73
CA GLY A 207 20.93 5.70 3.17
C GLY A 207 22.34 6.20 2.81
N ALA A 208 22.50 6.99 1.74
CA ALA A 208 23.76 7.66 1.44
C ALA A 208 24.03 8.85 2.38
N CYS A 209 22.99 9.63 2.72
CA CYS A 209 23.07 10.68 3.73
C CYS A 209 23.50 10.10 5.09
N GLU A 210 22.86 9.03 5.54
CA GLU A 210 23.19 8.34 6.79
C GLU A 210 24.67 7.90 6.81
N GLU A 211 25.12 7.21 5.75
CA GLU A 211 26.50 6.71 5.64
C GLU A 211 27.53 7.83 5.68
N VAL A 212 27.28 8.95 4.96
CA VAL A 212 28.20 10.09 4.98
C VAL A 212 28.18 10.78 6.33
N LEU A 213 27.01 11.07 6.90
CA LEU A 213 26.90 11.77 8.18
C LEU A 213 27.52 10.98 9.35
N GLN A 214 27.42 9.65 9.34
CA GLN A 214 28.10 8.79 10.31
C GLN A 214 29.62 8.95 10.27
N LYS A 215 30.24 9.14 9.10
CA LYS A 215 31.69 9.42 9.00
C LYS A 215 32.09 10.72 9.70
N TYR A 216 31.15 11.66 9.82
CA TYR A 216 31.31 12.94 10.53
C TYR A 216 30.84 12.87 11.99
N GLY A 217 30.57 11.69 12.53
CA GLY A 217 30.17 11.48 13.93
C GLY A 217 28.71 11.82 14.25
N LEU A 218 27.87 11.97 13.22
CA LEU A 218 26.43 12.19 13.36
C LEU A 218 25.69 10.85 13.28
N HIS A 219 24.92 10.53 14.30
CA HIS A 219 24.17 9.28 14.44
C HIS A 219 22.68 9.53 14.35
N SER A 220 21.93 8.60 13.75
CA SER A 220 20.48 8.73 13.63
C SER A 220 19.82 8.71 15.01
N LEU A 221 19.02 9.74 15.28
CA LEU A 221 18.28 9.92 16.52
C LEU A 221 16.79 9.61 16.33
N ALA A 222 16.20 10.06 15.21
CA ALA A 222 14.80 9.83 14.90
C ALA A 222 14.47 9.97 13.42
N ILE A 223 13.48 9.22 12.97
CA ILE A 223 13.06 9.12 11.57
C ILE A 223 11.68 9.78 11.41
N PHE A 224 11.52 10.54 10.34
CA PHE A 224 10.28 11.22 9.96
C PHE A 224 9.88 10.82 8.53
N PRO A 225 8.60 10.90 8.13
CA PRO A 225 8.20 10.65 6.74
C PRO A 225 8.99 11.48 5.73
N ASP A 226 9.32 12.72 6.08
CA ASP A 226 10.05 13.67 5.24
C ASP A 226 11.58 13.66 5.44
N GLY A 227 12.16 12.75 6.22
CA GLY A 227 13.61 12.69 6.40
C GLY A 227 14.05 12.16 7.77
N GLU A 228 15.17 12.65 8.26
CA GLU A 228 15.85 12.05 9.42
C GLU A 228 16.56 13.11 10.27
N LEU A 229 16.54 12.90 11.58
CA LEU A 229 17.19 13.72 12.58
C LEU A 229 18.41 12.98 13.12
N PHE A 230 19.56 13.65 13.08
CA PHE A 230 20.83 13.15 13.55
C PHE A 230 21.32 13.94 14.76
N GLU A 231 22.15 13.30 15.57
CA GLU A 231 22.82 13.86 16.74
C GLU A 231 24.33 13.63 16.68
N GLY A 232 25.12 14.62 17.11
CA GLY A 232 26.56 14.47 17.34
C GLY A 232 27.16 15.67 18.06
N GLU A 233 28.44 15.61 18.40
CA GLU A 233 29.09 16.66 19.21
C GLU A 233 29.26 18.00 18.46
N ALA A 234 29.46 17.91 17.14
CA ALA A 234 29.70 19.05 16.25
C ALA A 234 29.01 18.83 14.90
N LEU A 235 28.66 19.93 14.25
CA LEU A 235 28.11 19.91 12.89
C LEU A 235 29.24 19.99 11.85
N PRO A 236 29.11 19.33 10.70
CA PRO A 236 30.08 19.43 9.61
C PRO A 236 30.14 20.86 9.06
N ASN A 237 31.35 21.38 8.87
CA ASN A 237 31.60 22.72 8.32
C ASN A 237 31.91 22.69 6.80
N VAL A 238 31.67 21.56 6.15
CA VAL A 238 31.96 21.33 4.72
C VAL A 238 30.67 21.01 3.97
N ASP A 239 30.65 21.33 2.67
CA ASP A 239 29.54 20.92 1.80
C ASP A 239 29.64 19.42 1.49
N LEU A 240 28.69 18.65 2.00
CA LEU A 240 28.63 17.19 1.86
C LEU A 240 27.96 16.73 0.57
N THR A 241 27.40 17.65 -0.22
CA THR A 241 26.56 17.31 -1.39
C THR A 241 27.29 16.40 -2.37
N LYS A 242 28.55 16.72 -2.72
CA LYS A 242 29.34 15.91 -3.67
C LYS A 242 29.66 14.51 -3.12
N GLU A 243 29.95 14.40 -1.82
CA GLU A 243 30.25 13.10 -1.21
C GLU A 243 28.99 12.23 -1.14
N ILE A 244 27.85 12.80 -0.76
CA ILE A 244 26.55 12.09 -0.75
C ILE A 244 26.17 11.65 -2.15
N ALA A 245 26.34 12.52 -3.14
CA ALA A 245 26.09 12.20 -4.54
C ALA A 245 26.95 11.01 -5.01
N ALA A 246 28.21 10.93 -4.59
CA ALA A 246 29.10 9.81 -4.91
C ALA A 246 28.64 8.49 -4.30
N VAL A 247 28.30 8.52 -3.01
CA VAL A 247 27.80 7.34 -2.29
C VAL A 247 26.45 6.89 -2.85
N TRP A 248 25.55 7.83 -3.17
CA TRP A 248 24.25 7.55 -3.76
C TRP A 248 24.37 6.91 -5.14
N GLN A 249 25.21 7.47 -6.02
CA GLN A 249 25.50 6.89 -7.33
C GLN A 249 26.05 5.45 -7.20
N SER A 250 27.01 5.24 -6.30
CA SER A 250 27.57 3.91 -6.02
C SER A 250 26.49 2.90 -5.58
N LYS A 251 25.57 3.30 -4.69
CA LYS A 251 24.45 2.46 -4.25
C LYS A 251 23.49 2.14 -5.42
N ILE A 252 23.19 3.11 -6.27
CA ILE A 252 22.39 2.91 -7.49
C ILE A 252 23.07 1.89 -8.42
N ASP A 253 24.37 2.07 -8.68
CA ASP A 253 25.13 1.21 -9.58
C ASP A 253 25.19 -0.24 -9.06
N GLN A 254 25.32 -0.45 -7.76
CA GLN A 254 25.24 -1.79 -7.14
C GLN A 254 23.88 -2.48 -7.33
N VAL A 255 22.77 -1.72 -7.47
CA VAL A 255 21.45 -2.31 -7.74
C VAL A 255 21.40 -2.95 -9.12
N PHE A 256 21.88 -2.21 -10.10
CA PHE A 256 21.88 -2.60 -11.49
C PHE A 256 22.99 -3.59 -11.84
N GLY A 257 24.16 -3.50 -11.18
CA GLY A 257 25.28 -4.43 -11.37
C GLY A 257 24.88 -5.87 -11.07
N ASN A 258 24.12 -6.10 -9.99
CA ASN A 258 23.61 -7.44 -9.66
C ASN A 258 22.39 -7.86 -10.51
N ASN A 259 21.98 -7.06 -11.49
CA ASN A 259 20.82 -7.31 -12.36
C ASN A 259 21.16 -7.04 -13.84
N ILE A 260 22.44 -7.17 -14.23
CA ILE A 260 22.88 -6.99 -15.62
C ILE A 260 22.07 -7.87 -16.59
N GLU A 261 21.63 -9.05 -16.16
CA GLU A 261 20.76 -9.93 -16.95
C GLU A 261 19.44 -9.27 -17.41
N ARG A 262 18.92 -8.29 -16.66
CA ARG A 262 17.69 -7.55 -17.02
C ARG A 262 17.98 -6.35 -17.92
N LEU A 263 19.21 -5.82 -17.88
CA LEU A 263 19.67 -4.71 -18.70
C LEU A 263 20.14 -5.17 -20.10
N VAL A 264 20.50 -6.45 -20.23
CA VAL A 264 20.79 -7.12 -21.49
C VAL A 264 19.56 -7.94 -21.90
N ARG A 265 18.75 -7.45 -22.85
CA ARG A 265 17.46 -8.08 -23.17
C ARG A 265 17.31 -8.53 -24.62
N PRO A 266 16.72 -9.71 -24.87
CA PRO A 266 16.34 -10.14 -26.21
C PRO A 266 15.06 -9.41 -26.66
N THR A 267 15.11 -8.76 -27.81
CA THR A 267 13.94 -8.13 -28.45
C THR A 267 13.63 -8.80 -29.79
N LYS A 268 12.51 -8.42 -30.44
CA LYS A 268 12.23 -8.84 -31.83
C LYS A 268 13.34 -8.39 -32.80
N ASP A 269 13.98 -7.28 -32.47
CA ASP A 269 14.98 -6.61 -33.29
C ASP A 269 16.41 -7.12 -33.04
N GLY A 270 16.63 -7.97 -32.04
CA GLY A 270 17.95 -8.46 -31.62
C GLY A 270 18.19 -8.31 -30.11
N ILE A 271 19.37 -8.68 -29.64
CA ILE A 271 19.77 -8.43 -28.24
C ILE A 271 20.16 -6.96 -28.10
N LYS A 272 19.53 -6.24 -27.17
CA LYS A 272 19.83 -4.83 -26.84
C LYS A 272 20.53 -4.75 -25.50
N VAL A 273 21.52 -3.86 -25.42
CA VAL A 273 22.37 -3.63 -24.25
C VAL A 273 22.25 -2.16 -23.86
N THR A 274 21.68 -1.88 -22.69
CA THR A 274 21.56 -0.50 -22.19
C THR A 274 22.92 0.08 -21.81
N GLN A 275 23.05 1.40 -21.86
CA GLN A 275 24.30 2.10 -21.50
C GLN A 275 24.73 1.84 -20.04
N GLN A 276 23.75 1.74 -19.14
CA GLN A 276 23.97 1.48 -17.72
C GLN A 276 24.66 0.13 -17.48
N ALA A 277 24.34 -0.90 -18.27
CA ALA A 277 24.97 -2.21 -18.16
C ALA A 277 26.47 -2.15 -18.47
N ILE A 278 26.84 -1.35 -19.48
CA ILE A 278 28.22 -1.16 -19.95
C ILE A 278 29.04 -0.38 -18.92
N GLN A 279 28.45 0.64 -18.30
CA GLN A 279 29.11 1.44 -17.27
C GLN A 279 29.53 0.57 -16.08
N GLN A 280 28.73 -0.44 -15.72
CA GLN A 280 28.95 -1.28 -14.54
C GLN A 280 30.00 -2.37 -14.76
N ASN A 281 29.72 -3.35 -15.62
CA ASN A 281 30.61 -4.48 -15.81
C ASN A 281 30.50 -5.04 -17.23
N ILE A 282 31.49 -4.70 -18.06
CA ILE A 282 31.58 -5.14 -19.45
C ILE A 282 31.63 -6.67 -19.54
N GLU A 283 32.37 -7.35 -18.66
CA GLU A 283 32.54 -8.80 -18.73
C GLU A 283 31.24 -9.54 -18.39
N GLU A 284 30.50 -9.07 -17.38
CA GLU A 284 29.21 -9.66 -17.02
C GLU A 284 28.12 -9.41 -18.08
N VAL A 285 28.18 -8.27 -18.78
CA VAL A 285 27.32 -8.02 -19.95
C VAL A 285 27.60 -9.04 -21.05
N LEU A 286 28.86 -9.34 -21.34
CA LEU A 286 29.24 -10.32 -22.37
C LEU A 286 28.75 -11.73 -22.01
N VAL A 287 28.93 -12.15 -20.75
CA VAL A 287 28.41 -13.43 -20.24
C VAL A 287 26.89 -13.55 -20.44
N ASN A 288 26.16 -12.46 -20.19
CA ASN A 288 24.71 -12.42 -20.39
C ASN A 288 24.30 -12.51 -21.86
N ILE A 289 25.02 -11.82 -22.75
CA ILE A 289 24.81 -11.92 -24.20
C ILE A 289 25.03 -13.38 -24.64
N GLU A 290 26.10 -14.02 -24.20
CA GLU A 290 26.37 -15.43 -24.51
C GLU A 290 25.24 -16.37 -24.06
N ALA A 291 24.76 -16.20 -22.82
CA ALA A 291 23.63 -16.98 -22.31
C ALA A 291 22.36 -16.79 -23.15
N LEU A 292 22.10 -15.58 -23.65
CA LEU A 292 20.99 -15.29 -24.55
C LEU A 292 21.19 -15.89 -25.95
N LEU A 293 22.42 -15.87 -26.48
CA LEU A 293 22.76 -16.49 -27.74
C LEU A 293 22.59 -18.02 -27.68
N GLU A 294 22.96 -18.66 -26.57
CA GLU A 294 22.70 -20.09 -26.35
C GLU A 294 21.19 -20.40 -26.27
N LYS A 295 20.39 -19.54 -25.62
CA LYS A 295 18.92 -19.67 -25.68
C LYS A 295 18.37 -19.50 -27.11
N LYS A 296 18.95 -18.60 -27.92
CA LYS A 296 18.59 -18.42 -29.33
C LYS A 296 18.99 -19.63 -30.18
N LYS A 297 20.17 -20.20 -29.94
CA LYS A 297 20.64 -21.47 -30.54
C LYS A 297 19.64 -22.60 -30.29
N ALA A 298 19.19 -22.76 -29.04
CA ALA A 298 18.21 -23.77 -28.65
C ALA A 298 16.81 -23.57 -29.26
N SER A 299 16.45 -22.34 -29.63
CA SER A 299 15.14 -22.00 -30.23
C SER A 299 15.12 -21.99 -31.77
N TYR A 300 16.20 -22.47 -32.39
CA TYR A 300 16.34 -22.56 -33.84
C TYR A 300 15.21 -23.39 -34.49
N LYS A 301 14.61 -22.87 -35.55
CA LYS A 301 13.61 -23.55 -36.39
C LYS A 301 13.89 -23.27 -37.86
N SER A 302 14.26 -24.31 -38.62
CA SER A 302 14.63 -24.24 -40.04
C SER A 302 13.60 -23.48 -40.88
N ASP A 303 12.32 -23.79 -40.70
CA ASP A 303 11.24 -23.27 -41.56
C ASP A 303 11.00 -21.77 -41.35
N LYS A 304 11.25 -21.27 -40.14
CA LYS A 304 11.09 -19.85 -39.82
C LYS A 304 12.26 -19.04 -40.39
N ILE A 305 13.47 -19.58 -40.24
CA ILE A 305 14.69 -18.93 -40.71
C ILE A 305 14.76 -18.93 -42.23
N ALA A 306 14.33 -20.01 -42.89
CA ALA A 306 14.20 -20.04 -44.34
C ALA A 306 13.30 -18.91 -44.87
N LYS A 307 12.17 -18.64 -44.22
CA LYS A 307 11.29 -17.50 -44.58
C LYS A 307 11.98 -16.15 -44.43
N ASP A 308 12.74 -15.96 -43.33
CA ASP A 308 13.47 -14.71 -43.11
C ASP A 308 14.62 -14.55 -44.12
N VAL A 309 15.35 -15.62 -44.43
CA VAL A 309 16.41 -15.66 -45.46
C VAL A 309 15.84 -15.30 -46.83
N THR A 310 14.73 -15.91 -47.25
CA THR A 310 14.06 -15.59 -48.52
C THR A 310 13.62 -14.13 -48.54
N LYS A 311 12.93 -13.67 -47.48
CA LYS A 311 12.44 -12.30 -47.38
C LYS A 311 13.55 -11.26 -47.54
N TRP A 312 14.68 -11.45 -46.83
CA TRP A 312 15.78 -10.47 -46.84
C TRP A 312 16.72 -10.66 -48.03
N GLY A 313 16.79 -11.86 -48.61
CA GLY A 313 17.47 -12.12 -49.87
C GLY A 313 16.75 -11.49 -51.06
N ASP A 314 15.44 -11.70 -51.19
CA ASP A 314 14.63 -11.09 -52.26
C ASP A 314 14.69 -9.57 -52.22
N ALA A 315 14.70 -8.99 -51.02
CA ALA A 315 14.83 -7.55 -50.81
C ALA A 315 16.19 -6.98 -51.24
N ALA A 316 17.26 -7.79 -51.25
CA ALA A 316 18.60 -7.37 -51.68
C ALA A 316 18.79 -7.49 -53.21
N GLY A 317 17.99 -8.35 -53.87
CA GLY A 317 18.01 -8.57 -55.31
C GLY A 317 18.88 -9.76 -55.75
N ALA A 318 18.53 -10.36 -56.89
CA ALA A 318 19.17 -11.57 -57.41
C ALA A 318 20.67 -11.40 -57.69
N GLU A 319 21.08 -10.25 -58.23
CA GLU A 319 22.48 -9.93 -58.52
C GLU A 319 23.33 -9.85 -57.23
N ALA A 320 22.74 -9.37 -56.12
CA ALA A 320 23.43 -9.31 -54.83
C ALA A 320 23.58 -10.71 -54.21
N LEU A 321 22.58 -11.59 -54.40
CA LEU A 321 22.65 -12.99 -53.96
C LEU A 321 23.73 -13.78 -54.70
N GLU A 322 23.86 -13.61 -56.01
CA GLU A 322 24.91 -14.26 -56.81
C GLU A 322 26.30 -13.81 -56.35
N LYS A 323 26.54 -12.50 -56.24
CA LYS A 323 27.81 -11.93 -55.75
C LYS A 323 28.15 -12.37 -54.32
N ALA A 324 27.14 -12.47 -53.44
CA ALA A 324 27.34 -12.96 -52.09
C ALA A 324 27.73 -14.46 -52.08
N ALA A 325 27.05 -15.28 -52.89
CA ALA A 325 27.33 -16.71 -52.99
C ALA A 325 28.73 -17.00 -53.54
N GLU A 326 29.20 -16.25 -54.55
CA GLU A 326 30.56 -16.35 -55.11
C GLU A 326 31.66 -16.13 -54.07
N LEU A 327 31.37 -15.30 -53.05
CA LEU A 327 32.30 -14.98 -51.95
C LEU A 327 32.06 -15.81 -50.68
N GLY A 328 31.26 -16.88 -50.78
CA GLY A 328 30.99 -17.81 -49.68
C GLY A 328 30.03 -17.29 -48.61
N LEU A 329 29.29 -16.21 -48.87
CA LEU A 329 28.28 -15.64 -47.96
C LEU A 329 26.95 -16.38 -48.11
N ILE A 330 26.96 -17.63 -47.63
CA ILE A 330 25.81 -18.54 -47.69
C ILE A 330 24.93 -18.29 -46.46
N PRO A 331 23.59 -18.26 -46.60
CA PRO A 331 22.70 -18.04 -45.48
C PRO A 331 22.80 -19.13 -44.41
N VAL A 332 22.51 -18.75 -43.17
CA VAL A 332 22.46 -19.64 -42.00
C VAL A 332 21.62 -20.90 -42.25
N SER A 333 22.17 -22.05 -41.88
CA SER A 333 21.62 -23.39 -42.18
C SER A 333 21.50 -24.29 -40.95
N ASN A 334 22.12 -23.92 -39.82
CA ASN A 334 22.06 -24.67 -38.56
C ASN A 334 21.97 -23.73 -37.35
N SER A 335 21.80 -24.31 -36.16
CA SER A 335 21.62 -23.56 -34.92
C SER A 335 22.85 -22.76 -34.49
N GLU A 336 24.06 -23.22 -34.78
CA GLU A 336 25.32 -22.53 -34.46
C GLU A 336 25.51 -21.28 -35.30
N GLU A 337 25.31 -21.42 -36.61
CA GLU A 337 25.33 -20.30 -37.55
C GLU A 337 24.25 -19.25 -37.20
N PHE A 338 23.08 -19.70 -36.73
CA PHE A 338 22.02 -18.79 -36.28
C PHE A 338 22.39 -18.00 -35.01
N ALA A 339 23.09 -18.63 -34.05
CA ALA A 339 23.59 -17.93 -32.87
C ALA A 339 24.62 -16.86 -33.27
N ILE A 340 25.53 -17.17 -34.20
CA ILE A 340 26.49 -16.19 -34.75
C ILE A 340 25.76 -15.04 -35.45
N SER A 341 24.73 -15.33 -36.24
CA SER A 341 23.89 -14.29 -36.86
C SER A 341 23.23 -13.37 -35.81
N GLU A 342 22.63 -13.92 -34.75
CA GLU A 342 22.04 -13.08 -33.69
C GLU A 342 23.10 -12.29 -32.91
N GLY A 343 24.32 -12.82 -32.78
CA GLY A 343 25.46 -12.11 -32.19
C GLY A 343 25.96 -10.94 -33.06
N LEU A 344 26.11 -11.14 -34.36
CA LEU A 344 26.43 -10.08 -35.33
C LEU A 344 25.38 -8.96 -35.29
N LYS A 345 24.11 -9.35 -35.15
CA LYS A 345 23.00 -8.41 -34.99
C LYS A 345 23.08 -7.61 -33.68
N ALA A 346 23.49 -8.25 -32.57
CA ALA A 346 23.72 -7.58 -31.29
C ALA A 346 24.85 -6.55 -31.39
N ALA A 347 25.98 -6.91 -32.02
CA ALA A 347 27.09 -5.99 -32.27
C ALA A 347 26.65 -4.80 -33.16
N TYR A 348 25.88 -5.08 -34.22
CA TYR A 348 25.34 -4.03 -35.08
C TYR A 348 24.49 -3.03 -34.30
N LEU A 349 23.56 -3.50 -33.46
CA LEU A 349 22.73 -2.63 -32.62
C LEU A 349 23.58 -1.81 -31.64
N SER A 350 24.59 -2.41 -31.02
CA SER A 350 25.45 -1.71 -30.07
C SER A 350 26.25 -0.58 -30.72
N TYR A 351 26.90 -0.81 -31.87
CA TYR A 351 27.62 0.27 -32.56
C TYR A 351 26.68 1.33 -33.14
N ARG A 352 25.46 0.96 -33.55
CA ARG A 352 24.45 1.95 -33.99
C ARG A 352 24.04 2.89 -32.87
N GLU A 353 24.00 2.41 -31.62
CA GLU A 353 23.79 3.27 -30.45
C GLU A 353 24.99 4.16 -30.15
N ALA A 354 26.20 3.82 -30.61
CA ALA A 354 27.38 4.68 -30.54
C ALA A 354 27.41 5.78 -31.64
N GLY A 355 26.35 5.91 -32.46
CA GLY A 355 26.23 6.95 -33.49
C GLY A 355 26.89 6.62 -34.84
N LEU A 356 27.49 5.43 -35.01
CA LEU A 356 28.17 5.02 -36.24
C LEU A 356 27.18 4.75 -37.40
N SER A 357 27.56 5.11 -38.63
CA SER A 357 26.78 4.80 -39.83
C SER A 357 26.77 3.29 -40.14
N PRO A 358 25.76 2.74 -40.84
CA PRO A 358 25.68 1.31 -41.11
C PRO A 358 26.90 0.72 -41.84
N LYS A 359 27.61 1.53 -42.61
CA LYS A 359 28.85 1.12 -43.29
C LYS A 359 29.99 0.96 -42.28
N GLU A 360 30.24 1.99 -41.48
CA GLU A 360 31.29 1.99 -40.44
C GLU A 360 31.07 0.87 -39.41
N VAL A 361 29.82 0.60 -39.05
CA VAL A 361 29.46 -0.51 -38.15
C VAL A 361 29.92 -1.86 -38.72
N TRP A 362 29.58 -2.15 -39.98
CA TRP A 362 29.96 -3.41 -40.62
C TRP A 362 31.45 -3.49 -40.94
N ASP A 363 32.11 -2.35 -41.14
CA ASP A 363 33.56 -2.30 -41.26
C ASP A 363 34.22 -2.75 -39.95
N LYS A 364 33.81 -2.18 -38.80
CA LYS A 364 34.32 -2.57 -37.48
C LYS A 364 33.99 -4.03 -37.13
N ILE A 365 32.75 -4.48 -37.36
CA ILE A 365 32.36 -5.87 -37.15
C ILE A 365 33.25 -6.81 -37.99
N GLY A 366 33.48 -6.50 -39.27
CA GLY A 366 34.29 -7.36 -40.14
C GLY A 366 35.75 -7.50 -39.69
N VAL A 367 36.36 -6.42 -39.16
CA VAL A 367 37.72 -6.45 -38.61
C VAL A 367 37.85 -7.47 -37.46
N HIS A 368 36.88 -7.48 -36.54
CA HIS A 368 36.90 -8.37 -35.38
C HIS A 368 36.42 -9.78 -35.68
N THR A 369 35.50 -9.96 -36.61
CA THR A 369 34.90 -11.27 -36.94
C THR A 369 35.62 -12.01 -38.07
N GLY A 370 36.50 -11.33 -38.81
CA GLY A 370 37.27 -11.90 -39.91
C GLY A 370 36.56 -11.89 -41.26
N ILE A 371 35.50 -11.08 -41.41
CA ILE A 371 34.80 -10.90 -42.69
C ILE A 371 35.65 -9.99 -43.58
N SER A 372 36.03 -10.47 -44.76
CA SER A 372 36.88 -9.73 -45.69
C SER A 372 36.21 -8.49 -46.27
N GLU A 373 37.00 -7.53 -46.78
CA GLU A 373 36.47 -6.34 -47.45
C GLU A 373 35.59 -6.66 -48.65
N GLN A 374 36.00 -7.64 -49.48
CA GLN A 374 35.20 -8.09 -50.62
C GLN A 374 33.84 -8.66 -50.18
N GLN A 375 33.82 -9.45 -49.10
CA GLN A 375 32.58 -9.97 -48.52
C GLN A 375 31.71 -8.85 -47.93
N ARG A 376 32.30 -7.85 -47.26
CA ARG A 376 31.56 -6.69 -46.72
C ARG A 376 30.87 -5.89 -47.83
N ILE A 377 31.57 -5.64 -48.94
CA ILE A 377 31.00 -4.95 -50.11
C ILE A 377 29.83 -5.74 -50.69
N ALA A 378 29.96 -7.06 -50.79
CA ALA A 378 28.90 -7.91 -51.34
C ALA A 378 27.62 -7.96 -50.49
N ILE A 379 27.73 -7.77 -49.16
CA ILE A 379 26.55 -7.70 -48.28
C ILE A 379 25.98 -6.28 -48.13
N GLU A 380 26.55 -5.23 -48.76
CA GLU A 380 26.06 -3.85 -48.60
C GLU A 380 24.60 -3.68 -49.04
N SER A 381 24.19 -4.36 -50.12
CA SER A 381 22.82 -4.33 -50.64
C SER A 381 21.79 -4.99 -49.72
N PHE A 382 22.22 -5.80 -48.75
CA PHE A 382 21.34 -6.42 -47.77
C PHE A 382 21.02 -5.47 -46.62
N ASN A 383 19.85 -5.64 -46.01
CA ASN A 383 19.46 -4.87 -44.84
C ASN A 383 20.51 -5.01 -43.72
N GLY A 384 21.02 -3.87 -43.23
CA GLY A 384 22.14 -3.82 -42.29
C GLY A 384 21.92 -4.55 -40.95
N GLN A 385 20.66 -4.67 -40.51
CA GLN A 385 20.32 -5.28 -39.23
C GLN A 385 19.82 -6.73 -39.37
N TYR A 386 19.06 -7.03 -40.42
CA TYR A 386 18.38 -8.32 -40.54
C TYR A 386 18.99 -9.21 -41.64
N GLY A 387 19.31 -8.64 -42.79
CA GLY A 387 19.83 -9.39 -43.93
C GLY A 387 21.32 -9.73 -43.75
N ARG A 388 22.15 -8.72 -43.50
CA ARG A 388 23.61 -8.91 -43.39
C ARG A 388 24.03 -9.97 -42.37
N PRO A 389 23.47 -10.04 -41.14
CA PRO A 389 23.84 -11.09 -40.19
C PRO A 389 23.52 -12.51 -40.67
N LEU A 390 22.39 -12.70 -41.37
CA LEU A 390 21.94 -14.01 -41.84
C LEU A 390 22.86 -14.59 -42.93
N PHE A 391 23.45 -13.74 -43.77
CA PHE A 391 24.33 -14.17 -44.86
C PHE A 391 25.83 -14.09 -44.49
N ALA A 392 26.19 -13.27 -43.49
CA ALA A 392 27.57 -13.10 -43.04
C ALA A 392 28.01 -14.11 -41.95
N ALA A 393 27.06 -14.76 -41.26
CA ALA A 393 27.38 -15.63 -40.12
C ALA A 393 28.40 -16.74 -40.43
N LYS A 394 28.32 -17.35 -41.61
CA LYS A 394 29.25 -18.41 -42.03
C LYS A 394 30.63 -17.88 -42.42
N ALA A 395 30.71 -16.62 -42.86
CA ALA A 395 31.96 -15.95 -43.23
C ALA A 395 32.70 -15.35 -42.01
N ALA A 396 32.06 -15.28 -40.84
CA ALA A 396 32.67 -14.82 -39.60
C ALA A 396 33.61 -15.89 -39.01
N VAL A 397 34.84 -15.98 -39.53
CA VAL A 397 35.85 -17.00 -39.18
C VAL A 397 36.17 -17.04 -37.68
N LYS A 398 36.14 -15.88 -37.01
CA LYS A 398 36.39 -15.78 -35.55
C LYS A 398 35.15 -16.05 -34.69
N GLY A 399 34.00 -16.34 -35.31
CA GLY A 399 32.76 -16.76 -34.65
C GLY A 399 32.31 -15.83 -33.50
N ILE A 400 31.86 -16.45 -32.40
CA ILE A 400 31.36 -15.72 -31.22
C ILE A 400 32.47 -14.91 -30.54
N GLU A 401 33.71 -15.40 -30.50
CA GLU A 401 34.83 -14.65 -29.91
C GLU A 401 35.12 -13.34 -30.66
N GLY A 402 35.06 -13.36 -31.99
CA GLY A 402 35.16 -12.14 -32.80
C GLY A 402 33.99 -11.16 -32.55
N ILE A 403 32.80 -11.68 -32.25
CA ILE A 403 31.65 -10.86 -31.88
C ILE A 403 31.83 -10.23 -30.49
N LYS A 404 32.41 -10.97 -29.52
CA LYS A 404 32.74 -10.43 -28.19
C LYS A 404 33.73 -9.27 -28.30
N GLU A 405 34.77 -9.40 -29.11
CA GLU A 405 35.74 -8.32 -29.32
C GLU A 405 35.11 -7.10 -30.02
N ALA A 406 34.21 -7.33 -30.98
CA ALA A 406 33.42 -6.24 -31.59
C ALA A 406 32.53 -5.54 -30.55
N LEU A 407 31.87 -6.29 -29.67
CA LEU A 407 31.06 -5.75 -28.58
C LEU A 407 31.93 -5.01 -27.55
N LYS A 408 33.11 -5.52 -27.19
CA LYS A 408 34.04 -4.81 -26.29
C LYS A 408 34.47 -3.48 -26.87
N GLU A 409 34.81 -3.42 -28.16
CA GLU A 409 35.13 -2.17 -28.84
C GLU A 409 33.91 -1.23 -28.87
N SER A 410 32.73 -1.73 -29.22
CA SER A 410 31.51 -0.89 -29.25
C SER A 410 31.19 -0.34 -27.86
N PHE A 411 31.37 -1.13 -26.80
CA PHE A 411 31.19 -0.71 -25.42
C PHE A 411 32.22 0.35 -25.01
N LYS A 412 33.48 0.20 -25.42
CA LYS A 412 34.51 1.24 -25.21
C LYS A 412 34.16 2.53 -25.92
N LEU A 413 33.78 2.48 -27.20
CA LEU A 413 33.34 3.67 -27.94
C LEU A 413 32.14 4.33 -27.25
N ARG A 414 31.17 3.53 -26.80
CA ARG A 414 30.01 4.03 -26.04
C ARG A 414 30.42 4.63 -24.68
N LYS A 415 31.48 4.15 -24.03
CA LYS A 415 32.06 4.80 -22.84
C LYS A 415 32.79 6.09 -23.20
N GLU A 416 33.62 6.08 -24.23
CA GLU A 416 34.44 7.20 -24.69
C GLU A 416 33.61 8.39 -25.18
N THR A 417 32.49 8.15 -25.88
CA THR A 417 31.51 9.21 -26.21
C THR A 417 30.90 9.86 -24.96
N THR A 418 31.05 9.23 -23.79
CA THR A 418 30.63 9.74 -22.48
C THR A 418 31.82 10.24 -21.62
N GLN A 419 33.07 9.89 -21.93
CA GLN A 419 34.28 10.10 -21.11
C GLN A 419 35.15 11.29 -21.59
N THR A 420 34.56 12.45 -21.89
CA THR A 420 35.35 13.69 -22.03
C THR A 420 35.57 14.39 -20.67
N SER A 421 35.66 13.62 -19.59
CA SER A 421 35.97 14.10 -18.23
C SER A 421 36.47 12.92 -17.38
N GLU A 422 37.79 12.71 -17.35
CA GLU A 422 38.45 11.78 -16.42
C GLU A 422 38.92 12.54 -15.17
N GLU A 423 38.06 12.56 -14.17
CA GLU A 423 38.36 12.22 -12.77
C GLU A 423 37.11 11.43 -12.30
N ILE A 424 37.07 10.83 -11.11
CA ILE A 424 35.83 10.17 -10.64
C ILE A 424 34.84 11.29 -10.25
N GLU A 425 34.34 12.01 -11.26
CA GLU A 425 33.33 13.05 -11.13
C GLU A 425 31.97 12.37 -11.18
N VAL A 426 31.32 12.34 -10.01
CA VAL A 426 29.88 12.17 -9.95
C VAL A 426 29.27 13.16 -10.93
N SER A 427 28.42 12.68 -11.85
CA SER A 427 27.82 13.53 -12.87
C SER A 427 27.20 14.77 -12.23
N GLU A 428 27.39 15.95 -12.83
CA GLU A 428 26.81 17.20 -12.32
C GLU A 428 25.29 17.10 -12.11
N GLU A 429 24.62 16.28 -12.93
CA GLU A 429 23.20 15.98 -12.82
C GLU A 429 22.82 15.33 -11.48
N ILE A 430 23.56 14.32 -11.03
CA ILE A 430 23.33 13.64 -9.73
C ILE A 430 23.63 14.59 -8.57
N VAL A 431 24.67 15.42 -8.67
CA VAL A 431 24.98 16.45 -7.66
C VAL A 431 23.85 17.49 -7.59
N ALA A 432 23.34 17.93 -8.75
CA ALA A 432 22.21 18.85 -8.83
C ALA A 432 20.92 18.22 -8.27
N ALA A 433 20.70 16.92 -8.50
CA ALA A 433 19.57 16.19 -7.95
C ALA A 433 19.64 16.11 -6.41
N VAL A 434 20.81 15.82 -5.82
CA VAL A 434 20.98 15.85 -4.36
C VAL A 434 20.67 17.25 -3.79
N ASN A 435 21.19 18.30 -4.42
CA ASN A 435 20.91 19.69 -4.03
C ASN A 435 19.42 20.07 -4.10
N ARG A 436 18.68 19.44 -5.02
CA ARG A 436 17.24 19.66 -5.19
C ARG A 436 16.42 18.87 -4.17
N MET A 437 16.82 17.62 -3.92
CA MET A 437 16.08 16.66 -3.12
C MET A 437 16.31 16.81 -1.61
N VAL A 438 17.49 17.30 -1.19
CA VAL A 438 17.90 17.35 0.22
C VAL A 438 18.32 18.76 0.64
N ASN A 439 18.04 19.12 1.90
CA ASN A 439 18.45 20.38 2.51
C ASN A 439 19.90 20.36 3.07
N LEU A 440 20.93 20.39 2.23
CA LEU A 440 22.34 20.39 2.69
C LEU A 440 23.15 21.59 2.17
N PRO A 441 24.10 22.09 2.97
CA PRO A 441 23.87 23.11 4.01
C PRO A 441 23.34 24.46 3.48
N PHE A 442 23.26 24.64 2.16
CA PHE A 442 22.68 25.80 1.49
C PHE A 442 21.54 25.31 0.59
N ALA A 443 20.34 25.17 1.16
CA ALA A 443 19.17 24.84 0.37
C ALA A 443 18.96 25.92 -0.70
N ILE A 444 19.08 25.55 -1.98
CA ILE A 444 18.50 26.35 -3.05
C ILE A 444 17.01 26.27 -2.82
N ARG A 445 16.39 27.38 -2.40
CA ARG A 445 14.93 27.45 -2.35
C ARG A 445 14.42 27.13 -3.74
N LEU A 446 13.70 26.01 -3.88
CA LEU A 446 12.93 25.68 -5.08
C LEU A 446 12.10 26.90 -5.44
N ASN A 447 12.47 27.57 -6.53
CA ASN A 447 11.71 28.69 -7.02
C ASN A 447 10.58 28.13 -7.89
N GLY A 448 9.49 27.71 -7.24
CA GLY A 448 8.35 27.08 -7.92
C GLY A 448 7.78 27.91 -9.08
N VAL A 449 7.98 29.23 -9.06
CA VAL A 449 7.63 30.11 -10.19
C VAL A 449 8.55 29.87 -11.38
N ASN A 450 9.85 29.70 -11.18
CA ASN A 450 10.79 29.39 -12.25
C ASN A 450 10.55 27.98 -12.82
N ASP A 451 10.30 26.98 -11.96
CA ASP A 451 9.99 25.61 -12.40
C ASP A 451 8.68 25.57 -13.21
N LEU A 452 7.65 26.31 -12.76
CA LEU A 452 6.39 26.45 -13.49
C LEU A 452 6.59 27.18 -14.81
N ASN A 453 7.35 28.29 -14.83
CA ASN A 453 7.65 29.03 -16.07
C ASN A 453 8.43 28.15 -17.06
N ALA A 454 9.44 27.42 -16.59
CA ALA A 454 10.19 26.47 -17.41
C ALA A 454 9.27 25.40 -18.04
N TYR A 455 8.34 24.83 -17.26
CA TYR A 455 7.36 23.87 -17.78
C TYR A 455 6.39 24.50 -18.80
N VAL A 456 5.91 25.72 -18.53
CA VAL A 456 4.96 26.44 -19.41
C VAL A 456 5.62 26.83 -20.73
N GLU A 457 6.85 27.32 -20.70
CA GLU A 457 7.60 27.82 -21.85
C GLU A 457 8.25 26.71 -22.68
N ALA A 458 8.57 25.57 -22.06
CA ALA A 458 9.17 24.43 -22.77
C ALA A 458 8.26 23.86 -23.86
N ASN A 459 8.88 23.31 -24.92
CA ASN A 459 8.18 22.56 -25.95
C ASN A 459 7.45 21.36 -25.32
N PRO A 460 6.20 21.01 -25.71
CA PRO A 460 5.51 19.83 -25.20
C PRO A 460 6.28 18.50 -25.29
N ARG A 461 7.25 18.41 -26.20
CA ARG A 461 8.19 17.28 -26.36
C ARG A 461 9.46 17.38 -25.51
N GLN A 462 9.56 18.38 -24.66
CA GLN A 462 10.63 18.60 -23.69
C GLN A 462 9.99 18.98 -22.35
N ARG A 463 8.82 18.42 -22.04
CA ARG A 463 8.15 18.66 -20.74
C ARG A 463 8.27 17.39 -19.93
N CYS A 464 8.80 17.50 -18.71
CA CYS A 464 8.76 16.39 -17.79
C CYS A 464 7.34 16.28 -17.22
N SER A 465 6.76 15.09 -17.28
CA SER A 465 5.42 14.78 -16.73
C SER A 465 5.44 14.25 -15.30
N LEU A 466 6.64 14.14 -14.71
CA LEU A 466 6.98 13.43 -13.47
C LEU A 466 7.97 14.22 -12.60
N GLY A 467 8.20 15.50 -12.90
CA GLY A 467 9.28 16.26 -12.28
C GLY A 467 9.52 17.61 -12.92
N SER A 468 10.69 18.18 -12.64
CA SER A 468 11.10 19.44 -13.26
C SER A 468 11.36 19.29 -14.75
N THR A 469 11.03 20.33 -15.49
CA THR A 469 11.44 20.43 -16.89
C THR A 469 12.91 20.85 -16.96
N SER A 470 13.81 19.86 -17.05
CA SER A 470 15.26 20.02 -17.28
C SER A 470 15.60 20.03 -18.78
N SER A 471 16.88 20.26 -19.12
CA SER A 471 17.37 20.26 -20.51
C SER A 471 17.35 18.89 -21.18
N ASP A 472 17.49 17.81 -20.41
CA ASP A 472 17.58 16.44 -20.91
C ASP A 472 16.35 15.63 -20.46
N ILE A 473 15.35 15.62 -21.35
CA ILE A 473 14.06 14.95 -21.14
C ILE A 473 13.89 13.90 -22.23
N ASP A 474 13.79 12.64 -21.79
CA ASP A 474 13.68 11.49 -22.68
C ASP A 474 12.29 10.86 -22.65
N GLU A 475 11.95 10.15 -23.73
CA GLU A 475 10.75 9.33 -23.79
C GLU A 475 10.87 8.13 -22.85
N LEU A 476 9.90 7.95 -21.95
CA LEU A 476 9.82 6.73 -21.16
C LEU A 476 9.43 5.55 -22.04
N ILE A 477 10.31 4.57 -22.13
CA ILE A 477 10.09 3.34 -22.91
C ILE A 477 9.45 2.29 -22.00
N SER A 478 8.37 1.65 -22.45
CA SER A 478 7.62 0.65 -21.68
C SER A 478 8.47 -0.46 -21.07
N ASP A 479 9.54 -0.89 -21.74
CA ASP A 479 10.45 -1.93 -21.25
C ASP A 479 11.29 -1.49 -20.03
N ASN A 480 11.40 -0.19 -19.75
CA ASN A 480 12.15 0.37 -18.63
C ASN A 480 11.23 0.78 -17.46
N MET A 481 9.93 0.53 -17.59
CA MET A 481 8.92 0.81 -16.57
C MET A 481 8.61 -0.46 -15.77
N PRO A 482 8.07 -0.32 -14.55
CA PRO A 482 7.49 -1.43 -13.82
C PRO A 482 6.52 -2.23 -14.70
N PRO A 483 6.51 -3.57 -14.60
CA PRO A 483 5.64 -4.41 -15.41
C PRO A 483 4.16 -3.99 -15.30
N GLY A 484 3.49 -3.88 -16.46
CA GLY A 484 2.08 -3.50 -16.53
C GLY A 484 1.83 -1.99 -16.54
N THR A 485 2.80 -1.14 -16.19
CA THR A 485 2.60 0.31 -16.21
C THR A 485 2.40 0.83 -17.63
N LYS A 486 1.18 1.31 -17.93
CA LYS A 486 0.93 2.05 -19.16
C LYS A 486 1.60 3.42 -19.08
N VAL A 487 2.45 3.70 -20.06
CA VAL A 487 3.14 4.99 -20.19
C VAL A 487 2.13 6.14 -20.40
N GLN A 488 0.87 5.86 -20.76
CA GLN A 488 -0.13 6.87 -21.13
C GLN A 488 -0.87 7.57 -19.95
N ALA A 489 -0.59 7.23 -18.68
CA ALA A 489 -1.43 7.68 -17.55
C ALA A 489 -1.46 9.22 -17.35
N PHE A 490 -0.44 9.96 -17.80
CA PHE A 490 -0.44 11.43 -17.84
C PHE A 490 0.25 11.93 -19.12
N SER A 491 -0.53 12.49 -20.04
CA SER A 491 -0.04 13.09 -21.29
C SER A 491 0.49 14.50 -21.02
N ASN A 492 1.68 14.83 -21.53
CA ASN A 492 2.01 16.24 -21.82
C ASN A 492 0.88 16.80 -22.72
N ARG A 493 0.33 17.97 -22.41
CA ARG A 493 -0.71 18.60 -23.25
C ARG A 493 -0.21 18.69 -24.70
N LEU A 494 -0.67 17.78 -25.57
CA LEU A 494 -0.43 17.89 -27.00
C LEU A 494 -1.34 19.01 -27.54
N PRO A 495 -0.84 19.87 -28.45
CA PRO A 495 -1.71 20.75 -29.23
C PRO A 495 -2.85 19.95 -29.86
N GLY A 496 -4.08 20.45 -29.75
CA GLY A 496 -5.24 19.79 -30.36
C GLY A 496 -5.05 19.58 -31.87
N GLY A 497 -5.35 18.39 -32.37
CA GLY A 497 -5.23 18.03 -33.79
C GLY A 497 -4.02 17.15 -34.16
N ILE A 498 -3.17 16.80 -33.21
CA ILE A 498 -2.08 15.83 -33.44
C ILE A 498 -2.62 14.40 -33.34
N SER A 499 -2.47 13.62 -34.41
CA SER A 499 -2.88 12.21 -34.51
C SER A 499 -1.89 11.21 -33.89
N ALA A 500 -0.80 11.70 -33.31
CA ALA A 500 0.19 10.86 -32.62
C ALA A 500 -0.26 10.58 -31.18
N GLU A 501 -0.09 9.33 -30.73
CA GLU A 501 -0.36 8.97 -29.34
C GLU A 501 0.55 9.75 -28.38
N PRO A 502 0.01 10.25 -27.26
CA PRO A 502 0.81 10.95 -26.26
C PRO A 502 1.80 9.99 -25.59
N LYS A 503 3.08 10.38 -25.61
CA LYS A 503 4.15 9.67 -24.93
C LYS A 503 4.54 10.40 -23.66
N ARG A 504 4.87 9.64 -22.62
CA ARG A 504 5.35 10.19 -21.35
C ARG A 504 6.83 10.51 -21.47
N GLN A 505 7.16 11.69 -20.98
CA GLN A 505 8.51 12.17 -20.94
C GLN A 505 8.90 12.43 -19.50
N ALA A 506 10.12 12.07 -19.15
CA ALA A 506 10.64 12.19 -17.80
C ALA A 506 12.08 12.69 -17.84
N ASP A 507 12.47 13.40 -16.78
CA ASP A 507 13.88 13.63 -16.48
C ASP A 507 14.58 12.30 -16.14
N SER A 508 15.90 12.31 -16.21
CA SER A 508 16.75 11.14 -15.97
C SER A 508 16.53 10.51 -14.59
N ILE A 509 16.33 11.31 -13.53
CA ILE A 509 16.16 10.86 -12.15
C ILE A 509 14.81 10.17 -11.98
N ALA A 510 13.74 10.76 -12.51
CA ALA A 510 12.43 10.13 -12.54
C ALA A 510 12.45 8.82 -13.35
N ALA A 511 13.07 8.82 -14.52
CA ALA A 511 13.22 7.60 -15.33
C ALA A 511 14.00 6.50 -14.58
N LEU A 512 15.07 6.87 -13.89
CA LEU A 512 15.88 5.98 -13.06
C LEU A 512 15.09 5.42 -11.87
N ALA A 513 14.23 6.22 -11.24
CA ALA A 513 13.36 5.77 -10.15
C ALA A 513 12.44 4.62 -10.59
N TYR A 514 11.80 4.76 -11.75
CA TYR A 514 10.96 3.69 -12.33
C TYR A 514 11.76 2.44 -12.69
N GLN A 515 12.96 2.59 -13.23
CA GLN A 515 13.85 1.47 -13.54
C GLN A 515 14.30 0.73 -12.27
N LEU A 516 14.69 1.46 -11.24
CA LEU A 516 15.04 0.90 -9.93
C LEU A 516 13.87 0.14 -9.32
N MET A 517 12.64 0.65 -9.40
CA MET A 517 11.45 -0.08 -8.98
C MET A 517 11.27 -1.38 -9.76
N ALA A 518 11.36 -1.33 -11.10
CA ALA A 518 11.18 -2.49 -11.97
C ALA A 518 12.19 -3.62 -11.70
N VAL A 519 13.43 -3.26 -11.35
CA VAL A 519 14.52 -4.20 -11.06
C VAL A 519 14.52 -4.63 -9.59
N GLY A 520 14.27 -3.69 -8.69
CA GLY A 520 14.38 -3.83 -7.24
C GLY A 520 13.20 -4.49 -6.54
N ALA A 521 12.02 -4.54 -7.16
CA ALA A 521 10.84 -5.22 -6.62
C ALA A 521 10.63 -6.62 -7.22
N ASN A 522 9.96 -7.49 -6.47
CA ASN A 522 9.60 -8.85 -6.89
C ASN A 522 8.29 -8.92 -7.70
N PHE A 523 8.29 -8.33 -8.90
CA PHE A 523 7.14 -8.38 -9.81
C PHE A 523 6.82 -9.81 -10.31
N PRO A 524 5.53 -10.11 -10.58
CA PRO A 524 5.13 -11.40 -11.15
C PRO A 524 5.56 -11.54 -12.63
N ALA A 525 5.67 -12.79 -13.11
CA ALA A 525 6.13 -13.08 -14.47
C ALA A 525 5.06 -12.82 -15.56
N VAL A 526 3.77 -12.96 -15.22
CA VAL A 526 2.63 -12.87 -16.17
C VAL A 526 1.93 -11.51 -16.01
N LYS A 527 1.63 -10.85 -17.14
CA LYS A 527 1.44 -9.39 -17.25
C LYS A 527 0.07 -9.01 -17.83
N ASN A 528 -0.94 -8.78 -16.99
CA ASN A 528 -2.27 -8.35 -17.48
C ASN A 528 -2.87 -7.11 -16.78
N GLN A 529 -2.22 -6.52 -15.76
CA GLN A 529 -2.80 -5.43 -14.99
C GLN A 529 -1.75 -4.40 -14.54
N ASP A 530 -2.09 -3.12 -14.64
CA ASP A 530 -1.34 -2.00 -14.08
C ASP A 530 -1.36 -2.11 -12.54
N PRO A 531 -0.20 -2.05 -11.85
CA PRO A 531 -0.17 -2.18 -10.39
C PRO A 531 -0.73 -0.95 -9.68
N LEU A 532 -1.31 -1.17 -8.49
CA LEU A 532 -1.53 -0.10 -7.52
C LEU A 532 -0.34 -0.05 -6.56
N TYR A 533 0.14 1.13 -6.23
CA TYR A 533 1.28 1.32 -5.33
C TYR A 533 0.76 1.63 -3.92
N LEU A 534 1.12 0.77 -2.96
CA LEU A 534 0.94 1.00 -1.54
C LEU A 534 2.22 1.62 -0.98
N HIS A 535 2.11 2.85 -0.52
CA HIS A 535 3.14 3.62 0.15
C HIS A 535 2.92 3.50 1.65
N LEU A 536 3.92 3.04 2.38
CA LEU A 536 3.90 2.99 3.84
C LEU A 536 5.04 3.87 4.35
N ALA A 537 4.70 4.87 5.16
CA ALA A 537 5.67 5.71 5.83
C ALA A 537 5.80 5.29 7.29
N LEU A 538 7.00 5.41 7.86
CA LEU A 538 7.17 5.29 9.31
C LEU A 538 6.48 6.46 10.01
N PRO A 539 5.87 6.25 11.19
CA PRO A 539 5.33 7.34 12.01
C PRO A 539 6.34 8.46 12.24
N LYS A 540 5.85 9.68 12.44
CA LYS A 540 6.70 10.82 12.79
C LYS A 540 7.48 10.55 14.07
N GLY A 541 8.79 10.75 14.01
CA GLY A 541 9.66 10.57 15.17
C GLY A 541 9.90 9.10 15.53
N SER A 542 9.81 8.19 14.55
CA SER A 542 10.09 6.78 14.76
C SER A 542 11.56 6.55 15.16
N ALA A 543 11.80 5.57 16.02
CA ALA A 543 13.16 5.16 16.37
C ALA A 543 13.86 4.47 15.17
N PRO A 544 15.19 4.60 15.03
CA PRO A 544 15.98 3.82 14.06
C PRO A 544 15.72 2.31 14.16
N GLU A 545 15.42 1.84 15.36
CA GLU A 545 15.20 0.42 15.58
C GLU A 545 13.87 -0.10 15.02
N LEU A 546 12.85 0.76 14.90
CA LEU A 546 11.62 0.42 14.20
C LEU A 546 11.88 0.19 12.70
N LEU A 547 12.77 0.98 12.10
CA LEU A 547 13.20 0.79 10.72
C LEU A 547 13.91 -0.55 10.53
N ARG A 548 14.81 -0.95 11.46
CA ARG A 548 15.45 -2.27 11.40
C ARG A 548 14.41 -3.39 11.48
N ILE A 549 13.51 -3.35 12.46
CA ILE A 549 12.43 -4.36 12.63
C ILE A 549 11.57 -4.43 11.37
N TRP A 550 11.25 -3.28 10.77
CA TRP A 550 10.45 -3.23 9.55
C TRP A 550 11.16 -3.84 8.33
N ARG A 551 12.45 -3.51 8.14
CA ARG A 551 13.31 -4.12 7.11
C ARG A 551 13.35 -5.64 7.26
N GLU A 552 13.56 -6.14 8.47
CA GLU A 552 13.59 -7.58 8.73
C GLU A 552 12.26 -8.26 8.43
N LEU A 553 11.14 -7.65 8.82
CA LEU A 553 9.82 -8.19 8.56
C LEU A 553 9.56 -8.29 7.05
N LEU A 554 9.83 -7.23 6.28
CA LEU A 554 9.64 -7.24 4.83
C LEU A 554 10.53 -8.27 4.13
N GLN A 555 11.77 -8.44 4.59
CA GLN A 555 12.67 -9.49 4.09
C GLN A 555 12.12 -10.90 4.37
N GLN A 556 11.62 -11.15 5.58
CA GLN A 556 11.02 -12.43 5.95
C GLN A 556 9.77 -12.72 5.12
N LEU A 557 8.92 -11.71 4.91
CA LEU A 557 7.75 -11.83 4.05
C LEU A 557 8.17 -12.14 2.60
N ALA A 558 9.14 -11.42 2.05
CA ALA A 558 9.66 -11.68 0.71
C ALA A 558 10.23 -13.10 0.57
N ALA A 559 10.94 -13.59 1.60
CA ALA A 559 11.49 -14.94 1.64
C ALA A 559 10.44 -16.07 1.66
N THR A 560 9.17 -15.74 1.96
CA THR A 560 8.06 -16.71 1.86
C THR A 560 7.91 -17.25 0.44
N ASN A 561 8.33 -16.47 -0.58
CA ASN A 561 8.38 -16.91 -1.97
C ASN A 561 9.84 -17.11 -2.43
N ALA A 562 10.42 -18.26 -2.10
CA ALA A 562 11.81 -18.60 -2.40
C ALA A 562 12.16 -18.61 -3.90
N ASP A 563 11.19 -18.86 -4.78
CA ASP A 563 11.36 -18.84 -6.24
C ASP A 563 11.41 -17.41 -6.83
N GLY A 564 11.20 -16.40 -5.99
CA GLY A 564 10.98 -15.02 -6.41
C GLY A 564 9.54 -14.75 -6.88
N GLY A 565 9.13 -13.49 -6.77
CA GLY A 565 7.79 -13.02 -7.17
C GLY A 565 6.96 -12.51 -6.01
N THR A 566 5.66 -12.37 -6.24
CA THR A 566 4.75 -11.71 -5.30
C THR A 566 4.45 -12.55 -4.05
N VAL A 567 4.03 -11.88 -2.99
CA VAL A 567 3.49 -12.49 -1.78
C VAL A 567 2.04 -12.04 -1.64
N THR A 568 1.11 -12.99 -1.60
CA THR A 568 -0.31 -12.69 -1.41
C THR A 568 -0.73 -13.01 0.03
N VAL A 569 -1.97 -12.69 0.35
CA VAL A 569 -2.63 -13.07 1.60
C VAL A 569 -3.63 -14.19 1.34
N ASP A 570 -3.82 -15.07 2.33
CA ASP A 570 -4.92 -16.03 2.30
C ASP A 570 -6.25 -15.28 2.39
N GLU A 571 -6.95 -15.19 1.25
CA GLU A 571 -8.22 -14.46 1.15
C GLU A 571 -9.30 -15.04 2.07
N LEU A 572 -9.33 -16.36 2.28
CA LEU A 572 -10.32 -16.96 3.18
C LEU A 572 -10.08 -16.52 4.62
N GLN A 573 -8.84 -16.64 5.10
CA GLN A 573 -8.48 -16.20 6.44
C GLN A 573 -8.71 -14.70 6.63
N LEU A 574 -8.38 -13.89 5.61
CA LEU A 574 -8.54 -12.44 5.67
C LEU A 574 -10.00 -11.99 5.70
N TYR A 575 -10.87 -12.60 4.89
CA TYR A 575 -12.27 -12.15 4.75
C TYR A 575 -13.22 -12.83 5.73
N ARG A 576 -12.90 -14.04 6.21
CA ARG A 576 -13.71 -14.76 7.19
C ARG A 576 -13.30 -14.42 8.62
N ASP A 577 -12.01 -14.56 8.90
CA ASP A 577 -11.47 -14.54 10.27
C ASP A 577 -10.73 -13.23 10.57
N ASN A 578 -10.61 -12.33 9.58
CA ASN A 578 -9.82 -11.10 9.64
C ASN A 578 -8.36 -11.35 10.03
N GLN A 579 -7.78 -12.48 9.62
CA GLN A 579 -6.38 -12.82 9.91
C GLN A 579 -5.50 -12.56 8.68
N LEU A 580 -4.36 -11.91 8.91
CA LEU A 580 -3.32 -11.70 7.90
C LEU A 580 -2.38 -12.91 7.88
N GLU A 581 -2.58 -13.83 6.95
CA GLU A 581 -1.66 -14.93 6.68
C GLU A 581 -1.06 -14.78 5.28
N PHE A 582 0.25 -14.56 5.19
CA PHE A 582 0.95 -14.37 3.93
C PHE A 582 1.35 -15.71 3.28
N LYS A 583 1.19 -15.81 1.96
CA LYS A 583 1.49 -17.01 1.16
C LYS A 583 2.19 -16.63 -0.14
N ALA A 584 3.07 -17.51 -0.61
CA ALA A 584 3.73 -17.34 -1.90
C ALA A 584 2.72 -17.39 -3.05
N ASN A 585 2.86 -16.49 -4.02
CA ASN A 585 2.04 -16.52 -5.23
C ASN A 585 2.82 -15.93 -6.41
N LYS A 586 2.81 -16.62 -7.56
CA LYS A 586 3.62 -16.25 -8.74
C LYS A 586 2.97 -15.19 -9.63
N VAL A 587 1.69 -14.86 -9.41
CA VAL A 587 0.87 -14.06 -10.32
C VAL A 587 0.24 -12.84 -9.64
N VAL A 588 -0.24 -12.99 -8.41
CA VAL A 588 -0.97 -11.94 -7.68
C VAL A 588 -0.38 -11.74 -6.28
N GLY A 589 -0.45 -10.52 -5.78
CA GLY A 589 -0.01 -10.12 -4.45
C GLY A 589 0.87 -8.88 -4.45
N ALA A 590 1.57 -8.69 -3.34
CA ALA A 590 2.55 -7.63 -3.10
C ALA A 590 3.92 -8.00 -3.68
N ALA A 591 4.46 -7.14 -4.54
CA ALA A 591 5.81 -7.23 -5.07
C ALA A 591 6.79 -6.59 -4.07
N LEU A 592 7.19 -7.33 -3.04
CA LEU A 592 8.03 -6.80 -1.97
C LEU A 592 9.44 -6.40 -2.49
N PRO A 593 10.10 -5.42 -1.85
CA PRO A 593 11.47 -5.03 -2.20
C PRO A 593 12.44 -6.21 -2.02
N LYS A 594 13.35 -6.38 -2.97
CA LYS A 594 14.40 -7.44 -2.90
C LYS A 594 15.52 -7.13 -1.92
N ARG A 595 15.65 -5.86 -1.53
CA ARG A 595 16.78 -5.34 -0.77
C ARG A 595 16.30 -4.47 0.40
N PRO A 596 16.93 -4.55 1.57
CA PRO A 596 16.56 -3.73 2.72
C PRO A 596 16.80 -2.24 2.49
N GLU A 597 17.77 -1.86 1.66
CA GLU A 597 18.12 -0.45 1.39
C GLU A 597 17.01 0.28 0.62
N PHE A 598 16.04 -0.45 0.05
CA PHE A 598 14.84 0.13 -0.57
C PHE A 598 13.74 0.49 0.44
N VAL A 599 13.98 0.23 1.72
CA VAL A 599 13.08 0.55 2.83
C VAL A 599 13.81 1.56 3.71
N HIS A 600 13.27 2.78 3.83
CA HIS A 600 13.83 3.81 4.71
C HIS A 600 12.71 4.52 5.47
N THR A 601 12.58 5.85 5.36
CA THR A 601 11.45 6.61 5.91
C THR A 601 10.12 6.12 5.34
N THR A 602 10.13 5.72 4.07
CA THR A 602 9.00 5.16 3.33
C THR A 602 9.39 3.86 2.63
N VAL A 603 8.38 3.07 2.26
CA VAL A 603 8.50 1.94 1.33
C VAL A 603 7.33 1.95 0.37
N ILE A 604 7.63 1.74 -0.92
CA ILE A 604 6.62 1.54 -1.95
C ILE A 604 6.52 0.06 -2.30
N ILE A 605 5.31 -0.47 -2.21
CA ILE A 605 4.97 -1.87 -2.48
C ILE A 605 3.95 -1.91 -3.62
N PRO A 606 4.34 -2.35 -4.83
CA PRO A 606 3.41 -2.59 -5.92
C PRO A 606 2.48 -3.78 -5.60
N LEU A 607 1.18 -3.60 -5.82
CA LEU A 607 0.12 -4.58 -5.59
C LEU A 607 -0.53 -4.94 -6.92
N VAL A 608 -0.64 -6.25 -7.20
CA VAL A 608 -1.20 -6.79 -8.44
C VAL A 608 -2.22 -7.88 -8.10
N TRP A 609 -3.42 -7.82 -8.70
CA TRP A 609 -4.53 -8.71 -8.34
C TRP A 609 -5.02 -9.58 -9.50
N GLY A 610 -4.27 -9.64 -10.61
CA GLY A 610 -4.56 -10.50 -11.74
C GLY A 610 -5.66 -9.93 -12.63
N ASP A 611 -6.56 -10.78 -13.12
CA ASP A 611 -7.65 -10.38 -14.02
C ASP A 611 -8.86 -9.85 -13.24
N VAL A 612 -8.66 -8.74 -12.52
CA VAL A 612 -9.72 -8.03 -11.80
C VAL A 612 -9.84 -6.60 -12.31
N ASN A 613 -11.06 -6.05 -12.23
CA ASN A 613 -11.29 -4.66 -12.58
C ASN A 613 -10.61 -3.70 -11.57
N ALA A 614 -10.38 -2.44 -11.98
CA ALA A 614 -9.69 -1.45 -11.15
C ALA A 614 -10.37 -1.16 -9.80
N SER A 615 -11.71 -1.22 -9.75
CA SER A 615 -12.46 -1.00 -8.50
C SER A 615 -12.25 -2.12 -7.48
N LEU A 616 -12.23 -3.37 -7.94
CA LEU A 616 -11.97 -4.52 -7.09
C LEU A 616 -10.50 -4.55 -6.65
N ALA A 617 -9.56 -4.26 -7.56
CA ALA A 617 -8.15 -4.09 -7.21
C ALA A 617 -7.96 -3.03 -6.12
N LEU A 618 -8.66 -1.88 -6.22
CA LEU A 618 -8.64 -0.84 -5.20
C LEU A 618 -9.17 -1.33 -3.85
N LEU A 619 -10.30 -2.04 -3.83
CA LEU A 619 -10.89 -2.58 -2.60
C LEU A 619 -9.96 -3.59 -1.92
N LYS A 620 -9.35 -4.50 -2.68
CA LYS A 620 -8.38 -5.48 -2.16
C LYS A 620 -7.11 -4.81 -1.66
N SER A 621 -6.54 -3.88 -2.44
CA SER A 621 -5.36 -3.10 -2.06
C SER A 621 -5.60 -2.28 -0.80
N LEU A 622 -6.73 -1.58 -0.71
CA LEU A 622 -7.08 -0.78 0.46
C LEU A 622 -7.34 -1.63 1.69
N ARG A 623 -8.01 -2.77 1.52
CA ARG A 623 -8.17 -3.73 2.59
C ARG A 623 -6.82 -4.18 3.15
N LEU A 624 -5.91 -4.63 2.29
CA LEU A 624 -4.59 -5.08 2.72
C LEU A 624 -3.79 -3.93 3.35
N GLY A 625 -3.78 -2.76 2.72
CA GLY A 625 -3.08 -1.57 3.18
C GLY A 625 -3.54 -1.13 4.57
N LEU A 626 -4.85 -1.10 4.84
CA LEU A 626 -5.40 -0.78 6.15
C LEU A 626 -5.07 -1.81 7.23
N GLU A 627 -5.10 -3.11 6.90
CA GLU A 627 -4.76 -4.17 7.86
C GLU A 627 -3.29 -4.10 8.30
N ILE A 628 -2.38 -3.73 7.38
CA ILE A 628 -0.95 -3.50 7.69
C ILE A 628 -0.77 -2.17 8.41
N SER A 629 -1.35 -1.09 7.89
CA SER A 629 -1.24 0.28 8.41
C SER A 629 -1.76 0.40 9.84
N LEU A 630 -2.88 -0.26 10.17
CA LEU A 630 -3.51 -0.17 11.49
C LEU A 630 -2.99 -1.21 12.50
N SER A 631 -1.93 -1.95 12.17
CA SER A 631 -1.30 -2.85 13.13
C SER A 631 -0.86 -2.07 14.39
N LEU A 632 -0.96 -2.70 15.56
CA LEU A 632 -0.65 -2.05 16.84
C LEU A 632 0.84 -2.08 17.20
N ASP A 633 1.58 -2.98 16.56
CA ASP A 633 3.00 -3.22 16.79
C ASP A 633 3.90 -2.31 15.94
N ILE A 634 3.50 -1.97 14.71
CA ILE A 634 4.27 -1.08 13.82
C ILE A 634 3.49 0.18 13.43
N GLY A 635 2.27 0.06 12.91
CA GLY A 635 1.40 1.22 12.64
C GLY A 635 1.96 2.26 11.65
N PHE A 636 1.40 2.38 10.45
CA PHE A 636 1.95 3.25 9.39
C PHE A 636 0.94 4.25 8.86
N PRO A 637 1.30 5.51 8.64
CA PRO A 637 0.64 6.30 7.62
C PRO A 637 0.77 5.65 6.25
N PHE A 638 -0.26 5.76 5.41
CA PHE A 638 -0.26 5.09 4.12
C PHE A 638 -0.83 5.94 2.98
N THR A 639 -0.34 5.70 1.77
CA THR A 639 -0.99 6.18 0.54
C THR A 639 -1.21 5.04 -0.44
N ILE A 640 -2.38 4.96 -1.05
CA ILE A 640 -2.65 4.08 -2.19
C ILE A 640 -2.89 4.93 -3.41
N SER A 641 -2.05 4.74 -4.42
CA SER A 641 -2.14 5.45 -5.70
C SER A 641 -1.86 4.53 -6.88
N SER A 642 -2.37 4.90 -8.05
CA SER A 642 -1.92 4.37 -9.34
C SER A 642 -0.54 4.89 -9.76
N ASN A 643 -0.01 5.90 -9.07
CA ASN A 643 1.27 6.52 -9.36
C ASN A 643 2.36 6.08 -8.37
N LEU A 644 3.59 6.04 -8.89
CA LEU A 644 4.78 5.79 -8.09
C LEU A 644 5.20 7.00 -7.26
N GLU A 645 4.97 8.22 -7.75
CA GLU A 645 5.33 9.45 -7.05
C GLU A 645 4.11 9.95 -6.27
N VAL A 646 4.33 10.29 -5.00
CA VAL A 646 3.30 10.83 -4.11
C VAL A 646 3.89 12.03 -3.38
N GLU A 647 3.07 13.06 -3.19
CA GLU A 647 3.47 14.22 -2.38
C GLU A 647 3.72 13.82 -0.92
N LEU A 648 4.83 14.29 -0.36
CA LEU A 648 5.16 14.12 1.04
C LEU A 648 4.22 14.99 1.88
N PHE A 649 3.31 14.37 2.64
CA PHE A 649 2.42 15.08 3.56
C PHE A 649 2.63 14.63 4.98
N ASP A 650 2.48 15.60 5.87
CA ASP A 650 2.72 15.44 7.29
C ASP A 650 1.41 15.38 8.09
N ASP A 651 0.26 15.71 7.52
CA ASP A 651 -0.95 16.03 8.30
C ASP A 651 -2.10 15.01 8.18
N VAL A 652 -1.92 13.93 7.42
CA VAL A 652 -2.97 12.93 7.14
C VAL A 652 -2.47 11.53 7.43
N TYR A 653 -3.25 10.73 8.16
CA TYR A 653 -2.90 9.33 8.46
C TYR A 653 -2.96 8.43 7.21
N GLY A 654 -3.98 8.58 6.35
CA GLY A 654 -4.13 7.73 5.17
C GLY A 654 -4.71 8.45 3.95
N ARG A 655 -4.21 8.13 2.76
CA ARG A 655 -4.70 8.68 1.48
C ARG A 655 -4.98 7.58 0.47
N VAL A 656 -6.07 7.72 -0.27
CA VAL A 656 -6.46 6.81 -1.35
C VAL A 656 -6.87 7.63 -2.56
N GLU A 657 -6.13 7.46 -3.65
CA GLU A 657 -6.35 8.21 -4.88
C GLU A 657 -7.21 7.43 -5.88
N GLY A 658 -7.94 8.16 -6.74
CA GLY A 658 -8.70 7.55 -7.83
C GLY A 658 -9.92 6.75 -7.39
N ILE A 659 -10.51 7.05 -6.22
CA ILE A 659 -11.75 6.38 -5.75
C ILE A 659 -12.89 6.66 -6.76
N PRO A 660 -13.46 5.61 -7.39
CA PRO A 660 -14.63 5.77 -8.25
C PRO A 660 -15.83 6.31 -7.46
N ALA A 661 -16.65 7.16 -8.08
CA ALA A 661 -17.85 7.73 -7.43
C ALA A 661 -18.77 6.67 -6.80
N ALA A 662 -18.88 5.48 -7.43
CA ALA A 662 -19.68 4.37 -6.93
C ALA A 662 -19.17 3.77 -5.60
N LEU A 663 -17.92 4.02 -5.20
CA LEU A 663 -17.30 3.52 -3.98
C LEU A 663 -17.13 4.60 -2.90
N GLN A 664 -17.40 5.87 -3.21
CA GLN A 664 -17.19 6.98 -2.27
C GLN A 664 -18.03 6.86 -1.00
N SER A 665 -19.27 6.34 -1.07
CA SER A 665 -20.10 6.14 0.13
C SER A 665 -19.49 5.12 1.10
N LEU A 666 -18.81 4.10 0.56
CA LEU A 666 -18.11 3.09 1.36
C LEU A 666 -16.79 3.64 1.92
N LEU A 667 -15.97 4.22 1.05
CA LEU A 667 -14.57 4.56 1.32
C LEU A 667 -14.33 6.00 1.80
N GLY A 668 -15.35 6.86 1.73
CA GLY A 668 -15.24 8.29 2.02
C GLY A 668 -14.55 9.08 0.90
N SER A 669 -13.96 10.22 1.29
CA SER A 669 -13.19 11.11 0.40
C SER A 669 -11.84 10.54 -0.04
N GLY A 670 -11.38 9.45 0.60
CA GLY A 670 -10.02 8.94 0.44
C GLY A 670 -8.96 9.76 1.17
N GLN A 671 -9.36 10.68 2.07
CA GLN A 671 -8.46 11.42 2.95
C GLN A 671 -8.83 11.11 4.40
N TYR A 672 -8.01 10.32 5.08
CA TYR A 672 -8.22 9.86 6.45
C TYR A 672 -7.29 10.67 7.36
N GLN A 673 -7.83 11.74 7.95
CA GLN A 673 -7.04 12.68 8.74
C GLN A 673 -6.45 12.00 9.97
N GLN A 674 -7.28 11.22 10.66
CA GLN A 674 -6.89 10.54 11.90
C GLN A 674 -6.91 9.03 11.73
N ARG A 675 -6.17 8.32 12.59
CA ARG A 675 -6.19 6.85 12.66
C ARG A 675 -7.61 6.29 12.80
N GLN A 676 -8.47 6.96 13.57
CA GLN A 676 -9.87 6.57 13.77
C GLN A 676 -10.71 6.58 12.48
N ASP A 677 -10.41 7.49 11.54
CA ASP A 677 -11.10 7.53 10.25
C ASP A 677 -10.75 6.28 9.43
N ALA A 678 -9.48 5.89 9.40
CA ALA A 678 -9.01 4.68 8.75
C ALA A 678 -9.60 3.41 9.40
N GLU A 679 -9.75 3.39 10.73
CA GLU A 679 -10.38 2.28 11.47
C GLU A 679 -11.85 2.07 11.08
N LYS A 680 -12.62 3.16 10.93
CA LYS A 680 -14.01 3.09 10.43
C LYS A 680 -14.08 2.49 9.03
N ILE A 681 -13.18 2.88 8.13
CA ILE A 681 -13.14 2.32 6.77
C ILE A 681 -12.74 0.85 6.80
N LEU A 682 -11.76 0.47 7.62
CA LEU A 682 -11.37 -0.92 7.78
C LEU A 682 -12.55 -1.77 8.27
N GLU A 683 -13.30 -1.30 9.28
CA GLU A 683 -14.48 -1.99 9.81
C GLU A 683 -15.56 -2.19 8.73
N ARG A 684 -15.85 -1.16 7.93
CA ARG A 684 -16.77 -1.28 6.79
C ARG A 684 -16.32 -2.36 5.79
N LEU A 685 -15.04 -2.38 5.44
CA LEU A 685 -14.47 -3.39 4.56
C LEU A 685 -14.49 -4.80 5.19
N ARG A 686 -14.30 -4.92 6.53
CA ARG A 686 -14.44 -6.20 7.27
C ARG A 686 -15.87 -6.72 7.15
N CYS A 687 -16.86 -5.85 7.35
CA CYS A 687 -18.26 -6.21 7.25
C CYS A 687 -18.62 -6.70 5.84
N ILE A 688 -18.27 -5.93 4.79
CA ILE A 688 -18.56 -6.33 3.40
C ILE A 688 -17.86 -7.64 3.02
N GLY A 689 -16.61 -7.84 3.46
CA GLY A 689 -15.88 -9.08 3.24
C GLY A 689 -16.55 -10.31 3.86
N LYS A 690 -16.96 -10.20 5.14
CA LYS A 690 -17.72 -11.25 5.84
C LYS A 690 -19.07 -11.53 5.17
N LEU A 691 -19.75 -10.47 4.73
CA LEU A 691 -21.03 -10.58 4.03
C LEU A 691 -20.87 -11.35 2.70
N ALA A 692 -19.88 -10.98 1.88
CA ALA A 692 -19.61 -11.64 0.60
C ALA A 692 -19.29 -13.12 0.78
N THR A 693 -18.39 -13.46 1.70
CA THR A 693 -18.00 -14.86 1.98
C THR A 693 -19.09 -15.70 2.66
N SER A 694 -20.11 -15.05 3.25
CA SER A 694 -21.25 -15.73 3.86
C SER A 694 -22.32 -16.17 2.86
N VAL A 695 -22.44 -15.46 1.72
CA VAL A 695 -23.52 -15.68 0.73
C VAL A 695 -23.02 -16.15 -0.63
N ALA A 696 -21.73 -16.00 -0.94
CA ALA A 696 -21.13 -16.40 -2.22
C ALA A 696 -20.03 -17.45 -2.01
N SER A 697 -19.88 -18.35 -3.00
CA SER A 697 -18.72 -19.23 -3.10
C SER A 697 -17.44 -18.44 -3.39
N ILE A 698 -16.28 -19.00 -3.04
CA ILE A 698 -14.96 -18.34 -3.19
C ILE A 698 -14.74 -17.79 -4.60
N GLN A 699 -15.13 -18.56 -5.63
CA GLN A 699 -14.95 -18.18 -7.04
C GLN A 699 -15.76 -16.93 -7.45
N LYS A 700 -16.85 -16.63 -6.74
CA LYS A 700 -17.73 -15.50 -7.01
C LYS A 700 -17.75 -14.46 -5.89
N ALA A 701 -16.90 -14.64 -4.87
CA ALA A 701 -16.84 -13.76 -3.72
C ALA A 701 -16.43 -12.34 -4.14
N ASP A 702 -15.54 -12.23 -5.12
CA ASP A 702 -15.08 -10.96 -5.71
C ASP A 702 -16.20 -10.17 -6.41
N ASP A 703 -17.03 -10.84 -7.21
CA ASP A 703 -18.21 -10.23 -7.85
C ASP A 703 -19.22 -9.77 -6.79
N CYS A 704 -19.42 -10.59 -5.75
CA CYS A 704 -20.32 -10.27 -4.64
C CYS A 704 -19.79 -9.08 -3.83
N LEU A 705 -18.50 -9.04 -3.55
CA LEU A 705 -17.80 -7.96 -2.86
C LEU A 705 -18.00 -6.64 -3.60
N TYR A 706 -17.80 -6.65 -4.93
CA TYR A 706 -17.98 -5.47 -5.77
C TYR A 706 -19.43 -4.98 -5.78
N ASP A 707 -20.40 -5.88 -5.92
CA ASP A 707 -21.83 -5.54 -5.88
C ASP A 707 -22.26 -4.94 -4.54
N LEU A 708 -21.79 -5.51 -3.42
CA LEU A 708 -22.05 -4.98 -2.07
C LEU A 708 -21.40 -3.60 -1.88
N ALA A 709 -20.17 -3.43 -2.34
CA ALA A 709 -19.47 -2.15 -2.24
C ALA A 709 -20.23 -1.05 -3.00
N ARG A 710 -20.71 -1.34 -4.21
CA ARG A 710 -21.54 -0.41 -5.01
C ARG A 710 -22.89 -0.11 -4.36
N ALA A 711 -23.53 -1.09 -3.73
CA ALA A 711 -24.82 -0.90 -3.05
C ALA A 711 -24.70 0.04 -1.83
N SER A 712 -23.50 0.33 -1.34
CA SER A 712 -23.28 1.26 -0.23
C SER A 712 -23.74 2.70 -0.52
N VAL A 713 -23.93 3.07 -1.80
CA VAL A 713 -24.53 4.37 -2.18
C VAL A 713 -25.97 4.50 -1.66
N ARG A 714 -26.68 3.38 -1.56
CA ARG A 714 -28.03 3.27 -0.98
C ARG A 714 -28.05 2.09 -0.02
N PRO A 715 -27.62 2.25 1.23
CA PRO A 715 -27.34 1.16 2.16
C PRO A 715 -28.45 0.10 2.27
N ILE A 716 -29.73 0.50 2.17
CA ILE A 716 -30.86 -0.44 2.17
C ILE A 716 -30.82 -1.47 1.02
N GLU A 717 -30.20 -1.16 -0.12
CA GLU A 717 -30.03 -2.09 -1.25
C GLU A 717 -29.12 -3.28 -0.90
N LEU A 718 -28.33 -3.21 0.19
CA LEU A 718 -27.52 -4.32 0.67
C LEU A 718 -28.37 -5.57 0.95
N TYR A 719 -29.57 -5.41 1.54
CA TYR A 719 -30.50 -6.52 1.75
C TYR A 719 -30.87 -7.22 0.43
N TYR A 720 -31.13 -6.45 -0.61
CA TYR A 720 -31.45 -7.00 -1.93
C TYR A 720 -30.27 -7.75 -2.55
N VAL A 721 -29.07 -7.15 -2.50
CA VAL A 721 -27.85 -7.77 -3.05
C VAL A 721 -27.56 -9.10 -2.35
N LEU A 722 -27.65 -9.14 -1.02
CA LEU A 722 -27.43 -10.35 -0.22
C LEU A 722 -28.46 -11.45 -0.53
N LEU A 723 -29.74 -11.10 -0.61
CA LEU A 723 -30.79 -12.06 -0.97
C LEU A 723 -30.61 -12.59 -2.40
N ARG A 724 -30.31 -11.71 -3.36
CA ARG A 724 -30.09 -12.08 -4.76
C ARG A 724 -28.90 -13.04 -4.90
N TRP A 725 -27.80 -12.79 -4.20
CA TRP A 725 -26.64 -13.68 -4.20
C TRP A 725 -26.92 -15.02 -3.54
N THR A 726 -27.60 -15.00 -2.39
CA THR A 726 -28.06 -16.22 -1.70
C THR A 726 -28.88 -17.13 -2.62
N LEU A 727 -29.82 -16.55 -3.37
CA LEU A 727 -30.69 -17.29 -4.30
C LEU A 727 -29.98 -17.72 -5.59
N ARG A 728 -28.85 -17.09 -5.93
CA ARG A 728 -28.03 -17.47 -7.09
C ARG A 728 -27.18 -18.71 -6.77
N GLU A 729 -26.75 -18.85 -5.52
CA GLU A 729 -25.93 -19.99 -5.07
C GLU A 729 -26.78 -21.17 -4.57
N GLN A 730 -28.01 -20.93 -4.09
CA GLN A 730 -28.88 -21.95 -3.50
C GLN A 730 -30.33 -21.80 -3.97
N ASP A 731 -30.92 -22.87 -4.50
CA ASP A 731 -32.32 -22.88 -4.97
C ASP A 731 -33.33 -22.78 -3.81
N GLU A 732 -33.10 -23.50 -2.71
CA GLU A 732 -33.90 -23.45 -1.47
C GLU A 732 -33.01 -23.15 -0.24
N PRO A 733 -32.59 -21.89 -0.03
CA PRO A 733 -31.67 -21.53 1.04
C PRO A 733 -32.33 -21.58 2.41
N ASN A 734 -31.58 -22.02 3.43
CA ASN A 734 -31.99 -21.85 4.82
C ASN A 734 -31.71 -20.41 5.28
N LEU A 735 -32.68 -19.53 5.05
CA LEU A 735 -32.60 -18.10 5.37
C LEU A 735 -32.29 -17.83 6.85
N SER A 736 -32.72 -18.69 7.76
CA SER A 736 -32.45 -18.52 9.19
C SER A 736 -30.96 -18.69 9.53
N VAL A 737 -30.31 -19.68 8.90
CA VAL A 737 -28.86 -19.93 9.05
C VAL A 737 -28.04 -18.87 8.33
N ILE A 738 -28.51 -18.37 7.19
CA ILE A 738 -27.81 -17.30 6.48
C ILE A 738 -27.93 -16.00 7.27
N TRP A 739 -29.13 -15.68 7.77
CA TRP A 739 -29.36 -14.51 8.62
C TRP A 739 -28.46 -14.50 9.84
N SER A 740 -28.29 -15.65 10.53
CA SER A 740 -27.42 -15.71 11.71
C SER A 740 -25.94 -15.42 11.41
N ARG A 741 -25.49 -15.57 10.15
CA ARG A 741 -24.13 -15.24 9.71
C ARG A 741 -23.99 -13.79 9.28
N ILE A 742 -25.01 -13.21 8.66
CA ILE A 742 -24.94 -11.87 8.07
C ILE A 742 -25.48 -10.76 8.98
N CYS A 743 -26.28 -11.06 10.00
CA CYS A 743 -27.00 -10.05 10.77
C CYS A 743 -26.07 -9.06 11.49
N GLU A 744 -25.03 -9.56 12.15
CA GLU A 744 -24.05 -8.74 12.87
C GLU A 744 -23.26 -7.82 11.92
N PRO A 745 -22.55 -8.35 10.88
CA PRO A 745 -21.78 -7.49 9.99
C PRO A 745 -22.67 -6.53 9.18
N LEU A 746 -23.92 -6.92 8.86
CA LEU A 746 -24.85 -6.01 8.19
C LEU A 746 -25.30 -4.88 9.12
N ASN A 747 -25.66 -5.16 10.37
CA ASN A 747 -26.09 -4.14 11.33
C ASN A 747 -24.98 -3.14 11.62
N THR A 748 -23.75 -3.60 11.88
CA THR A 748 -22.59 -2.71 12.07
C THR A 748 -22.35 -1.81 10.86
N LEU A 749 -22.47 -2.36 9.65
CA LEU A 749 -22.31 -1.59 8.42
C LEU A 749 -23.43 -0.54 8.25
N MET A 750 -24.67 -0.91 8.55
CA MET A 750 -25.82 0.01 8.49
C MET A 750 -25.69 1.15 9.51
N GLU A 751 -25.28 0.85 10.75
CA GLU A 751 -25.02 1.85 11.79
C GLU A 751 -23.90 2.81 11.36
N SER A 752 -22.85 2.28 10.72
CA SER A 752 -21.74 3.09 10.20
C SER A 752 -22.17 4.04 9.07
N PHE A 753 -23.17 3.68 8.27
CA PHE A 753 -23.70 4.52 7.20
C PHE A 753 -24.81 5.46 7.64
N MET A 754 -25.54 5.12 8.71
CA MET A 754 -26.78 5.78 9.13
C MET A 754 -26.78 6.09 10.64
N ALA A 755 -25.70 6.69 11.14
CA ALA A 755 -25.49 6.93 12.58
C ALA A 755 -26.59 7.78 13.25
N ASP A 756 -27.18 8.73 12.52
CA ASP A 756 -28.21 9.65 13.04
C ASP A 756 -29.64 9.27 12.60
N GLU A 757 -29.79 8.22 11.78
CA GLU A 757 -31.06 7.85 11.16
C GLU A 757 -31.34 6.35 11.33
N ASN A 758 -32.00 6.01 12.43
CA ASN A 758 -32.99 4.94 12.35
C ASN A 758 -34.09 5.42 11.39
N SER A 759 -33.85 5.30 10.08
CA SER A 759 -34.80 5.76 9.07
C SER A 759 -36.17 5.20 9.40
N LEU A 760 -37.20 6.05 9.37
CA LEU A 760 -38.59 5.66 9.61
C LEU A 760 -38.98 4.46 8.73
N LEU A 761 -38.35 4.32 7.55
CA LEU A 761 -38.40 3.14 6.69
C LEU A 761 -38.02 1.84 7.43
N THR A 762 -36.82 1.76 8.00
CA THR A 762 -36.34 0.58 8.75
C THR A 762 -37.24 0.29 9.96
N LYS A 763 -37.69 1.34 10.66
CA LYS A 763 -38.59 1.21 11.81
C LYS A 763 -39.90 0.53 11.42
N TYR A 764 -40.59 1.02 10.39
CA TYR A 764 -41.86 0.46 9.95
C TYR A 764 -41.71 -0.96 9.38
N LEU A 765 -40.62 -1.26 8.68
CA LEU A 765 -40.38 -2.61 8.19
C LEU A 765 -40.11 -3.61 9.34
N LYS A 766 -39.34 -3.22 10.36
CA LYS A 766 -39.12 -4.03 11.56
C LYS A 766 -40.41 -4.25 12.36
N GLU A 767 -41.22 -3.20 12.54
CA GLU A 767 -42.51 -3.30 13.23
C GLU A 767 -43.48 -4.22 12.48
N ALA A 768 -43.58 -4.08 11.15
CA ALA A 768 -44.39 -4.96 10.32
C ALA A 768 -43.91 -6.42 10.40
N ALA A 769 -42.59 -6.65 10.37
CA ALA A 769 -42.01 -7.98 10.51
C ALA A 769 -42.28 -8.61 11.89
N GLN A 770 -42.18 -7.83 12.97
CA GLN A 770 -42.47 -8.27 14.33
C GLN A 770 -43.93 -8.71 14.48
N ILE A 771 -44.87 -7.88 14.02
CA ILE A 771 -46.31 -8.21 14.03
C ILE A 771 -46.56 -9.49 13.22
N ALA A 772 -45.93 -9.61 12.04
CA ALA A 772 -46.08 -10.80 11.21
C ALA A 772 -45.50 -12.07 11.85
N ALA A 773 -44.41 -11.97 12.61
CA ALA A 773 -43.82 -13.10 13.32
C ALA A 773 -44.70 -13.53 14.52
N GLU A 774 -45.09 -12.59 15.38
CA GLU A 774 -45.93 -12.82 16.56
C GLU A 774 -47.29 -13.40 16.17
N ALA A 775 -47.91 -12.81 15.15
CA ALA A 775 -49.19 -13.25 14.65
C ALA A 775 -49.08 -14.39 13.64
N ASN A 776 -47.89 -14.94 13.34
CA ASN A 776 -47.69 -15.98 12.32
C ASN A 776 -48.44 -15.68 11.00
N LEU A 777 -48.27 -14.46 10.48
CA LEU A 777 -48.85 -13.99 9.22
C LEU A 777 -47.98 -14.48 8.06
N LYS A 778 -48.38 -15.60 7.45
CA LYS A 778 -47.73 -16.19 6.28
C LYS A 778 -48.70 -17.12 5.53
N GLY A 779 -48.33 -17.49 4.32
CA GLY A 779 -49.01 -18.50 3.52
C GLY A 779 -48.88 -19.92 4.07
N SER A 780 -49.34 -20.91 3.29
CA SER A 780 -49.46 -22.31 3.72
C SER A 780 -48.14 -23.09 3.84
N SER A 781 -46.98 -22.45 3.65
CA SER A 781 -45.67 -23.11 3.71
C SER A 781 -44.61 -22.20 4.32
N PHE A 782 -43.43 -22.77 4.61
CA PHE A 782 -42.24 -22.02 4.99
C PHE A 782 -41.41 -21.57 3.78
N LYS A 783 -41.88 -21.75 2.54
CA LYS A 783 -41.17 -21.23 1.36
C LYS A 783 -41.18 -19.71 1.36
N ARG A 784 -40.11 -19.09 0.83
CA ARG A 784 -39.95 -17.63 0.71
C ARG A 784 -41.22 -16.89 0.29
N THR A 785 -41.84 -17.34 -0.80
CA THR A 785 -43.05 -16.74 -1.39
C THR A 785 -44.27 -16.80 -0.47
N ALA A 786 -44.38 -17.83 0.38
CA ALA A 786 -45.42 -17.91 1.38
C ALA A 786 -45.11 -17.00 2.58
N GLN A 787 -43.84 -16.82 2.93
CA GLN A 787 -43.45 -15.91 4.01
C GLN A 787 -43.66 -14.44 3.66
N THR A 788 -43.44 -14.05 2.41
CA THR A 788 -43.66 -12.67 1.93
C THR A 788 -45.08 -12.40 1.43
N GLU A 789 -45.95 -13.41 1.37
CA GLU A 789 -47.34 -13.31 0.88
C GLU A 789 -48.10 -12.04 1.36
N PRO A 790 -48.14 -11.68 2.66
CA PRO A 790 -48.86 -10.47 3.11
C PRO A 790 -48.25 -9.18 2.58
N PHE A 791 -46.92 -9.14 2.47
CA PHE A 791 -46.17 -7.99 1.96
C PHE A 791 -46.31 -7.88 0.44
N THR A 792 -46.22 -8.99 -0.29
CA THR A 792 -46.44 -9.04 -1.74
C THR A 792 -47.87 -8.62 -2.10
N ALA A 793 -48.87 -8.98 -1.29
CA ALA A 793 -50.25 -8.53 -1.45
C ALA A 793 -50.39 -7.01 -1.30
N PHE A 794 -49.68 -6.41 -0.33
CA PHE A 794 -49.58 -4.96 -0.20
C PHE A 794 -48.98 -4.31 -1.46
N ILE A 795 -47.84 -4.81 -1.95
CA ILE A 795 -47.21 -4.29 -3.17
C ILE A 795 -48.13 -4.42 -4.39
N ALA A 796 -48.84 -5.54 -4.52
CA ALA A 796 -49.78 -5.77 -5.60
C ALA A 796 -50.94 -4.76 -5.58
N SER A 797 -51.50 -4.48 -4.39
CA SER A 797 -52.55 -3.48 -4.20
C SER A 797 -52.09 -2.08 -4.61
N ILE A 798 -50.88 -1.67 -4.22
CA ILE A 798 -50.27 -0.38 -4.62
C ILE A 798 -50.09 -0.31 -6.14
N ARG A 799 -49.61 -1.38 -6.78
CA ARG A 799 -49.46 -1.45 -8.24
C ARG A 799 -50.78 -1.26 -8.98
N THR A 800 -51.88 -1.75 -8.41
CA THR A 800 -53.22 -1.62 -8.98
C THR A 800 -54.00 -0.40 -8.46
N GLN A 801 -53.35 0.47 -7.68
CA GLN A 801 -53.99 1.66 -7.12
C GLN A 801 -54.49 2.57 -8.24
N LYS A 802 -55.79 2.87 -8.22
CA LYS A 802 -56.40 3.79 -9.18
C LYS A 802 -56.48 5.19 -8.56
N PRO A 803 -56.30 6.27 -9.35
CA PRO A 803 -56.24 7.64 -8.81
C PRO A 803 -57.48 8.11 -8.04
N TYR A 804 -58.64 7.50 -8.31
CA TYR A 804 -59.92 7.84 -7.69
C TYR A 804 -60.29 6.96 -6.47
N PHE A 805 -59.44 5.99 -6.11
CA PHE A 805 -59.62 5.15 -4.93
C PHE A 805 -58.88 5.76 -3.74
N ASP A 806 -59.60 5.97 -2.64
CA ASP A 806 -59.00 6.39 -1.37
C ASP A 806 -58.13 5.28 -0.76
N LEU A 807 -57.05 5.68 -0.09
CA LEU A 807 -56.13 4.79 0.60
C LEU A 807 -56.83 4.01 1.70
N GLU A 808 -57.77 4.64 2.41
CA GLU A 808 -58.54 3.98 3.46
C GLU A 808 -59.33 2.79 2.92
N LEU A 809 -59.97 2.96 1.76
CA LEU A 809 -60.72 1.90 1.09
C LEU A 809 -59.82 0.76 0.61
N MET A 810 -58.65 1.09 0.05
CA MET A 810 -57.67 0.10 -0.41
C MET A 810 -57.13 -0.75 0.76
N PHE A 811 -56.70 -0.12 1.86
CA PHE A 811 -56.16 -0.85 3.02
C PHE A 811 -57.26 -1.65 3.75
N ALA A 812 -58.49 -1.15 3.84
CA ALA A 812 -59.62 -1.91 4.37
C ALA A 812 -59.91 -3.17 3.54
N ALA A 813 -59.86 -3.07 2.21
CA ALA A 813 -60.01 -4.21 1.32
C ALA A 813 -58.88 -5.23 1.49
N LEU A 814 -57.64 -4.76 1.61
CA LEU A 814 -56.46 -5.61 1.82
C LEU A 814 -56.52 -6.39 3.14
N VAL A 815 -56.94 -5.75 4.23
CA VAL A 815 -57.17 -6.40 5.54
C VAL A 815 -58.20 -7.53 5.41
N GLN A 816 -59.35 -7.27 4.79
CA GLN A 816 -60.43 -8.26 4.62
C GLN A 816 -60.00 -9.43 3.72
N GLN A 817 -59.35 -9.13 2.59
CA GLN A 817 -58.89 -10.16 1.66
C GLN A 817 -57.86 -11.09 2.30
N TYR A 818 -56.89 -10.54 3.03
CA TYR A 818 -55.87 -11.35 3.67
C TYR A 818 -56.42 -12.14 4.87
N TYR A 819 -57.36 -11.57 5.64
CA TYR A 819 -58.06 -12.29 6.71
C TYR A 819 -58.83 -13.51 6.18
N ILE A 820 -59.62 -13.35 5.11
CA ILE A 820 -60.34 -14.47 4.45
C ILE A 820 -59.34 -15.50 3.92
N ARG A 821 -58.22 -15.05 3.37
CA ARG A 821 -57.14 -15.93 2.88
C ARG A 821 -56.54 -16.78 4.00
N LEU A 822 -56.27 -16.20 5.18
CA LEU A 822 -55.77 -16.91 6.35
C LEU A 822 -56.78 -17.93 6.89
N ASP A 823 -58.07 -17.58 6.96
CA ASP A 823 -59.14 -18.50 7.37
C ASP A 823 -59.24 -19.71 6.46
N ARG A 824 -59.01 -19.50 5.15
CA ARG A 824 -59.07 -20.57 4.15
C ARG A 824 -57.90 -21.56 4.21
N ILE A 825 -56.74 -21.16 4.74
CA ILE A 825 -55.54 -22.01 4.80
C ILE A 825 -55.35 -22.69 6.16
N ASN A 826 -55.95 -22.16 7.23
CA ASN A 826 -55.93 -22.80 8.55
C ASN A 826 -56.99 -23.91 8.62
N ARG A 827 -56.56 -25.15 8.40
CA ARG A 827 -57.45 -26.32 8.31
C ARG A 827 -57.99 -26.83 9.65
N GLU A 828 -57.45 -26.35 10.77
CA GLU A 828 -57.74 -26.91 12.11
C GLU A 828 -58.56 -25.97 13.01
N TYR A 829 -58.60 -24.65 12.76
CA TYR A 829 -59.35 -23.67 13.56
C TYR A 829 -59.83 -22.48 12.72
N ARG A 830 -61.07 -21.99 12.97
CA ARG A 830 -61.54 -20.71 12.42
C ARG A 830 -60.67 -19.57 12.96
N VAL A 831 -60.25 -18.70 12.06
CA VAL A 831 -59.46 -17.53 12.42
C VAL A 831 -60.36 -16.55 13.19
N GLY A 832 -60.00 -16.23 14.45
CA GLY A 832 -60.83 -15.42 15.35
C GLY A 832 -60.59 -13.91 15.26
N ALA A 833 -61.35 -13.13 16.03
CA ALA A 833 -61.31 -11.66 16.05
C ALA A 833 -59.90 -11.10 16.37
N THR A 834 -59.14 -11.76 17.24
CA THR A 834 -57.75 -11.39 17.56
C THR A 834 -56.84 -11.38 16.32
N LYS A 835 -57.04 -12.30 15.37
CA LYS A 835 -56.24 -12.33 14.14
C LYS A 835 -56.62 -11.19 13.19
N LEU A 836 -57.90 -10.83 13.13
CA LEU A 836 -58.36 -9.69 12.34
C LEU A 836 -57.70 -8.40 12.84
N GLU A 837 -57.61 -8.21 14.16
CA GLU A 837 -56.89 -7.07 14.75
C GLU A 837 -55.38 -7.11 14.44
N GLN A 838 -54.75 -8.29 14.47
CA GLN A 838 -53.34 -8.44 14.10
C GLN A 838 -53.09 -8.11 12.61
N VAL A 839 -53.96 -8.54 11.70
CA VAL A 839 -53.89 -8.19 10.27
C VAL A 839 -54.09 -6.69 10.06
N LYS A 840 -55.04 -6.08 10.80
CA LYS A 840 -55.26 -4.62 10.77
C LYS A 840 -54.01 -3.87 11.22
N ARG A 841 -53.44 -4.22 12.37
CA ARG A 841 -52.20 -3.61 12.89
C ARG A 841 -51.04 -3.73 11.89
N TYR A 842 -50.87 -4.89 11.26
CA TYR A 842 -49.83 -5.10 10.25
C TYR A 842 -49.96 -4.13 9.06
N TYR A 843 -51.16 -4.02 8.49
CA TYR A 843 -51.39 -3.14 7.34
C TYR A 843 -51.45 -1.66 7.71
N ASP A 844 -51.83 -1.29 8.93
CA ASP A 844 -51.74 0.09 9.43
C ASP A 844 -50.28 0.57 9.49
N VAL A 845 -49.34 -0.30 9.84
CA VAL A 845 -47.89 0.01 9.81
C VAL A 845 -47.40 0.18 8.37
N LEU A 846 -47.79 -0.70 7.45
CA LEU A 846 -47.44 -0.56 6.03
C LEU A 846 -48.10 0.66 5.37
N ARG A 847 -49.26 1.11 5.87
CA ARG A 847 -49.88 2.36 5.47
C ARG A 847 -49.03 3.55 5.87
N LYS A 848 -48.56 3.62 7.11
CA LYS A 848 -47.62 4.67 7.56
C LYS A 848 -46.34 4.69 6.74
N LEU A 849 -45.77 3.52 6.45
CA LEU A 849 -44.63 3.40 5.54
C LEU A 849 -44.92 4.06 4.18
N TYR A 850 -46.08 3.77 3.59
CA TYR A 850 -46.45 4.30 2.28
C TYR A 850 -46.73 5.82 2.30
N GLU A 851 -47.46 6.29 3.31
CA GLU A 851 -47.86 7.70 3.43
C GLU A 851 -46.69 8.59 3.86
N GLU A 852 -45.93 8.19 4.88
CA GLU A 852 -44.91 9.05 5.49
C GLU A 852 -43.57 9.02 4.75
N ILE A 853 -43.14 7.86 4.21
CA ILE A 853 -41.85 7.74 3.51
C ILE A 853 -42.00 7.97 2.02
N TYR A 854 -43.00 7.33 1.41
CA TYR A 854 -43.20 7.38 -0.04
C TYR A 854 -44.19 8.46 -0.47
N SER A 855 -44.75 9.25 0.47
CA SER A 855 -45.70 10.32 0.20
C SER A 855 -46.94 9.85 -0.57
N ALA A 856 -47.37 8.60 -0.33
CA ALA A 856 -48.44 7.92 -1.05
C ALA A 856 -48.26 7.89 -2.59
N ARG A 857 -47.00 7.84 -3.07
CA ARG A 857 -46.66 7.78 -4.50
C ARG A 857 -46.32 6.34 -4.92
N PRO A 858 -47.15 5.69 -5.75
CA PRO A 858 -46.91 4.30 -6.17
C PRO A 858 -45.57 4.13 -6.87
N GLU A 859 -45.19 5.07 -7.73
CA GLU A 859 -43.97 4.98 -8.54
C GLU A 859 -42.69 4.94 -7.70
N LYS A 860 -42.67 5.68 -6.58
CA LYS A 860 -41.52 5.70 -5.66
C LYS A 860 -41.40 4.42 -4.85
N LEU A 861 -42.52 3.87 -4.37
CA LEU A 861 -42.49 2.62 -3.61
C LEU A 861 -42.16 1.43 -4.52
N LEU A 862 -42.70 1.43 -5.74
CA LEU A 862 -42.48 0.35 -6.71
C LEU A 862 -41.05 0.32 -7.25
N SER A 863 -40.34 1.45 -7.31
CA SER A 863 -38.91 1.45 -7.64
C SER A 863 -38.08 0.66 -6.63
N ASP A 864 -38.50 0.66 -5.37
CA ASP A 864 -37.79 0.03 -4.26
C ASP A 864 -38.36 -1.36 -3.89
N GLN A 865 -39.36 -1.86 -4.63
CA GLN A 865 -40.11 -3.09 -4.31
C GLN A 865 -39.21 -4.25 -3.90
N LYS A 866 -38.19 -4.57 -4.71
CA LYS A 866 -37.31 -5.72 -4.47
C LYS A 866 -36.45 -5.54 -3.22
N THR A 867 -36.06 -4.29 -2.94
CA THR A 867 -35.27 -3.91 -1.78
C THR A 867 -36.09 -3.99 -0.50
N LEU A 868 -37.32 -3.47 -0.54
CA LEU A 868 -38.25 -3.56 0.59
C LEU A 868 -38.64 -5.00 0.91
N GLU A 869 -38.92 -5.82 -0.10
CA GLU A 869 -39.25 -7.24 0.09
C GLU A 869 -38.07 -8.01 0.71
N ALA A 870 -36.84 -7.75 0.25
CA ALA A 870 -35.65 -8.39 0.80
C ALA A 870 -35.41 -7.97 2.26
N ALA A 871 -35.47 -6.67 2.56
CA ALA A 871 -35.30 -6.15 3.92
C ALA A 871 -36.39 -6.71 4.88
N TYR A 872 -37.65 -6.68 4.46
CA TYR A 872 -38.76 -7.26 5.23
C TYR A 872 -38.53 -8.73 5.58
N LEU A 873 -38.06 -9.52 4.61
CA LEU A 873 -37.81 -10.94 4.82
C LEU A 873 -36.69 -11.20 5.83
N PHE A 874 -35.63 -10.39 5.82
CA PHE A 874 -34.58 -10.49 6.84
C PHE A 874 -35.05 -10.07 8.23
N PHE A 875 -35.81 -8.98 8.35
CA PHE A 875 -36.40 -8.58 9.64
C PHE A 875 -37.40 -9.60 10.17
N LEU A 876 -38.12 -10.32 9.29
CA LEU A 876 -39.02 -11.39 9.69
C LEU A 876 -38.27 -12.57 10.33
N GLU A 877 -37.09 -12.92 9.81
CA GLU A 877 -36.22 -13.93 10.42
C GLU A 877 -35.62 -13.45 11.75
N GLU A 878 -35.27 -12.17 11.85
CA GLU A 878 -34.84 -11.54 13.11
C GLU A 878 -35.90 -11.66 14.20
N ALA A 879 -37.13 -11.24 13.89
CA ALA A 879 -38.27 -11.31 14.81
C ALA A 879 -38.56 -12.74 15.27
N ARG A 880 -38.53 -13.72 14.35
CA ARG A 880 -38.73 -15.14 14.69
C ARG A 880 -37.65 -15.68 15.63
N LYS A 881 -36.40 -15.25 15.46
CA LYS A 881 -35.29 -15.66 16.32
C LYS A 881 -35.48 -15.12 17.74
N GLN A 882 -35.88 -13.85 17.86
CA GLN A 882 -36.16 -13.21 19.16
C GLN A 882 -37.33 -13.90 19.90
N LEU A 883 -38.39 -14.28 19.18
CA LEU A 883 -39.51 -15.02 19.77
C LEU A 883 -39.08 -16.43 20.24
N LYS A 884 -38.21 -17.11 19.49
CA LYS A 884 -37.67 -18.42 19.89
C LYS A 884 -36.80 -18.32 21.15
N SER A 885 -35.92 -17.32 21.27
CA SER A 885 -35.10 -17.14 22.47
C SER A 885 -35.96 -16.81 23.70
N GLN A 886 -36.95 -15.90 23.56
CA GLN A 886 -37.89 -15.60 24.65
C GLN A 886 -38.67 -16.82 25.13
N SER A 887 -39.08 -17.70 24.21
CA SER A 887 -39.76 -18.95 24.56
C SER A 887 -38.85 -19.97 25.27
N GLN A 888 -37.54 -19.95 24.98
CA GLN A 888 -36.55 -20.80 25.63
C GLN A 888 -36.17 -20.29 27.03
N ASP A 889 -35.95 -18.99 27.20
CA ASP A 889 -35.66 -18.40 28.52
C ASP A 889 -36.84 -18.56 29.49
N ASN A 890 -38.06 -18.36 29.02
CA ASN A 890 -39.28 -18.62 29.81
C ASN A 890 -39.44 -20.11 30.18
N SER A 891 -38.93 -21.03 29.35
CA SER A 891 -38.96 -22.46 29.68
C SER A 891 -37.91 -22.86 30.73
N VAL A 892 -36.76 -22.18 30.75
CA VAL A 892 -35.66 -22.43 31.71
C VAL A 892 -35.98 -21.87 33.09
N GLU A 893 -36.58 -20.67 33.20
CA GLU A 893 -37.05 -20.14 34.49
C GLU A 893 -38.13 -21.00 35.16
N ILE A 894 -38.98 -21.67 34.38
CA ILE A 894 -39.99 -22.60 34.88
C ILE A 894 -39.35 -23.93 35.36
N THR A 895 -38.14 -24.26 34.89
CA THR A 895 -37.45 -25.51 35.32
C THR A 895 -36.55 -25.32 36.56
N THR A 896 -36.11 -24.09 36.87
CA THR A 896 -35.35 -23.77 38.09
C THR A 896 -36.23 -23.38 39.29
N THR A 897 -37.56 -23.30 39.10
CA THR A 897 -38.56 -23.03 40.15
C THR A 897 -39.46 -24.24 40.43
N VAL A 898 -38.90 -25.47 40.35
CA VAL A 898 -39.56 -26.70 40.82
C VAL A 898 -38.74 -27.35 41.93
#